data_AF-A0A626VEU3-F1
#
_entry.id   AF-A0A626VEU3-F1
#
_cell.length_a   1.000
_cell.length_b   1.000
_cell.length_c   1.000
_cell.angle_alpha   90.00
_cell.angle_beta   90.00
_cell.angle_gamma   90.00
#
_symmetry.space_group_name_H-M   'P 1'
#
loop_
_entity.id
_entity.type
_entity.pdbx_description
1 polymer ?
#
loop_
_entity_poly.entity_id
_entity_poly.type
_entity_poly.pdbx_seq_one_letter_code
_entity_poly.pdbx_strand_id
1 'polypeptide(L)'
;FIDIKPILEQEKPSFSKLKPLFKIFHKDFLLSEFNPNDANSLNNAFYKELLYILGLYESKQNSKLIIAKSEESKEEQGTFYTAINSKLKEENFETILKLLILWLNRILFLKLIESNLVRFNDDKNLRFLNFKKIPDFDKLSELFFEVLAKEKSTRKKSEFAYLPYLNSSLFEKQSIENTLEISSLSNDLKLFYYKNTVLKDDKCKAKKGQVGLLEYLFEFLDSFDFGSDDEQSEILSQKELISSSVLGNVFEKLNGYKEGSFYTPSFITSYMCKESITKVVLDKFNAQFDLDAKDISELRKSLRKEDKKAQKELLNSIKICDPAVGSGHFLVSALNVMLSIYDELNLFDEEFYLEVQNDEILITNHKGEFIEYKRPSTPKDKAHLIQQELFHTKKDIIENNLFGVDINPNSCEITKLRLWIELLKHSFYQSFDDENYHDLKTLPNIDINIKCGNSLVSYFETGKSLSHYPNIKERMSKYKRIVKDYKEGFYTDKNLITKEIKNLQESFKNFCLKDKFNKEIKQLTNGANEYSKKYGDFLADEHHDEKFKSFFSKNMFEFSFDEKEATKEFANLKKEYDNIFNLESNHPFEWRFEFPEILDDDGNFKGFDLIIGNPPYIRQEELKELKPHLAKNYKVYKGTSDIYTYFYELGFNVLKDRGVLSYITSNKYTRAGYGEALREFLLKNVKVLEYTDLNGIKVFDSATVDTSILCFEKSKSKDNKFKYLALSNEILKTCAYDIGLYKDFAEFSQNSLSKESFTFSDENTSALKAKIERIGTPLKEWQGLNIYRGILTGYNEAFIITTEKRNEILANCKDEAEKERTAKLIRKMLRGRDIKRYSYEWAGLWVIFIPWHFPNVEKPKTMLENEQDLKEQYLSLYKHLLSHKERLSKRNKEETGIRYEWYCLQRWGANYYQEFEKEKLGWQRITQEPSFILERECILLDSMAFMVANSKNELKYLLGFLNSSLIFYYFKNIGHLYSDKGFLLSNQYVEKFPIPKINSKNQKIADELINLVDEILKAKEQDKNANTQELENKINSLVYKLYNLTDDEIKIIEGK
;
A
#
# COMPACT_ATOMS: atom_id res chain seq x y z
N PHE A 1 4.59 8.57 -41.27
CA PHE A 1 5.95 8.03 -41.31
C PHE A 1 6.74 8.81 -42.34
N ILE A 2 7.82 9.47 -41.93
CA ILE A 2 8.74 10.19 -42.83
C ILE A 2 9.84 9.21 -43.23
N ASP A 3 10.11 9.08 -44.53
CA ASP A 3 11.18 8.21 -45.05
C ASP A 3 12.52 8.96 -45.02
N ILE A 4 13.42 8.53 -44.15
CA ILE A 4 14.75 9.11 -43.95
C ILE A 4 15.86 8.36 -44.71
N LYS A 5 15.53 7.31 -45.48
CA LYS A 5 16.51 6.59 -46.32
C LYS A 5 17.31 7.49 -47.26
N PRO A 6 16.75 8.53 -47.91
CA PRO A 6 17.51 9.38 -48.82
C PRO A 6 18.69 10.10 -48.13
N ILE A 7 18.53 10.45 -46.85
CA ILE A 7 19.57 11.13 -46.04
C ILE A 7 20.67 10.15 -45.64
N LEU A 8 20.28 8.92 -45.27
CA LEU A 8 21.21 7.86 -44.88
C LEU A 8 22.11 7.40 -46.05
N GLU A 9 21.58 7.38 -47.26
CA GLU A 9 22.29 6.97 -48.47
C GLU A 9 23.27 8.02 -49.00
N GLN A 10 22.98 9.32 -48.78
CA GLN A 10 23.84 10.42 -49.27
C GLN A 10 25.01 10.76 -48.33
N GLU A 11 24.80 10.79 -47.01
CA GLU A 11 25.81 11.34 -46.08
C GLU A 11 26.62 10.28 -45.32
N LYS A 12 26.21 9.00 -45.36
CA LYS A 12 26.76 7.91 -44.51
C LYS A 12 27.16 8.36 -43.08
N PRO A 13 26.29 9.06 -42.32
CA PRO A 13 26.68 9.57 -41.01
C PRO A 13 26.91 8.41 -40.03
N SER A 14 27.82 8.57 -39.05
CA SER A 14 27.87 7.66 -37.90
C SER A 14 26.53 7.70 -37.16
N PHE A 15 26.09 6.57 -36.62
CA PHE A 15 24.81 6.48 -35.91
C PHE A 15 24.66 7.53 -34.78
N SER A 16 25.77 7.93 -34.15
CA SER A 16 25.80 9.01 -33.16
C SER A 16 25.26 10.35 -33.69
N LYS A 17 25.45 10.68 -34.97
CA LYS A 17 24.98 11.94 -35.57
C LYS A 17 23.48 11.92 -35.93
N LEU A 18 22.87 10.74 -36.04
CA LEU A 18 21.46 10.56 -36.44
C LEU A 18 20.51 10.36 -35.24
N LYS A 19 21.07 10.11 -34.06
CA LYS A 19 20.36 9.88 -32.79
C LYS A 19 19.40 11.02 -32.40
N PRO A 20 19.74 12.32 -32.60
CA PRO A 20 18.81 13.43 -32.31
C PRO A 20 17.59 13.50 -33.24
N LEU A 21 17.70 13.03 -34.49
CA LEU A 21 16.58 13.04 -35.44
C LEU A 21 15.59 11.90 -35.14
N PHE A 22 16.08 10.72 -34.77
CA PHE A 22 15.22 9.62 -34.29
C PHE A 22 14.41 10.00 -33.04
N LYS A 23 14.97 10.87 -32.17
CA LYS A 23 14.32 11.40 -30.96
C LYS A 23 13.07 12.25 -31.27
N ILE A 24 13.16 13.16 -32.24
CA ILE A 24 12.03 14.03 -32.65
C ILE A 24 10.88 13.20 -33.22
N PHE A 25 11.20 12.11 -33.93
CA PHE A 25 10.22 11.26 -34.59
C PHE A 25 9.81 10.02 -33.79
N HIS A 26 10.22 9.92 -32.52
CA HIS A 26 9.79 8.84 -31.65
C HIS A 26 8.30 8.98 -31.31
N LYS A 27 7.57 7.84 -31.24
CA LYS A 27 6.12 7.79 -31.01
C LYS A 27 5.69 8.62 -29.79
N ASP A 28 6.44 8.49 -28.70
CA ASP A 28 6.18 9.15 -27.42
C ASP A 28 6.22 10.69 -27.54
N PHE A 29 7.06 11.23 -28.43
CA PHE A 29 7.16 12.67 -28.71
C PHE A 29 6.08 13.14 -29.69
N LEU A 30 5.81 12.34 -30.74
CA LEU A 30 4.88 12.70 -31.81
C LEU A 30 3.40 12.60 -31.43
N LEU A 31 3.03 11.67 -30.55
CA LEU A 31 1.62 11.41 -30.26
C LEU A 31 1.10 12.18 -29.05
N SER A 32 1.96 12.84 -28.26
CA SER A 32 1.58 13.40 -26.95
C SER A 32 0.77 12.41 -26.08
N GLU A 33 0.89 11.11 -26.39
CA GLU A 33 0.21 10.03 -25.71
C GLU A 33 1.05 9.74 -24.46
N PHE A 34 0.61 10.33 -23.34
CA PHE A 34 0.87 9.91 -21.96
C PHE A 34 2.19 9.17 -21.74
N ASN A 35 3.19 9.84 -21.16
CA ASN A 35 4.43 9.18 -20.77
C ASN A 35 4.51 9.04 -19.24
N PRO A 36 4.43 7.83 -18.67
CA PRO A 36 4.88 7.56 -17.30
C PRO A 36 6.42 7.59 -17.28
N ASN A 37 6.99 8.75 -17.59
CA ASN A 37 8.43 9.07 -17.56
C ASN A 37 8.92 9.18 -16.10
N ASP A 38 8.59 8.20 -15.28
CA ASP A 38 9.44 7.96 -14.13
C ASP A 38 10.72 7.34 -14.71
N ALA A 39 11.84 8.07 -14.69
CA ALA A 39 13.15 7.50 -15.02
C ALA A 39 13.47 6.28 -14.13
N ASN A 40 12.76 6.16 -13.01
CA ASN A 40 12.80 5.05 -12.08
C ASN A 40 11.85 3.90 -12.45
N SER A 41 11.04 4.04 -13.51
CA SER A 41 10.12 3.00 -13.96
C SER A 41 10.87 1.74 -14.37
N LEU A 42 10.26 0.60 -14.09
CA LEU A 42 10.88 -0.70 -14.32
C LEU A 42 11.22 -0.90 -15.81
N ASN A 43 12.51 -1.09 -16.12
CA ASN A 43 12.93 -1.53 -17.44
C ASN A 43 12.39 -2.94 -17.71
N ASN A 44 11.32 -3.02 -18.52
CA ASN A 44 10.64 -4.28 -18.81
C ASN A 44 11.52 -5.31 -19.54
N ALA A 45 12.50 -4.88 -20.34
CA ALA A 45 13.42 -5.79 -21.02
C ALA A 45 14.38 -6.41 -20.00
N PHE A 46 15.02 -5.56 -19.18
CA PHE A 46 15.87 -6.00 -18.07
C PHE A 46 15.11 -6.94 -17.13
N TYR A 47 13.94 -6.52 -16.64
CA TYR A 47 13.18 -7.27 -15.65
C TYR A 47 12.75 -8.66 -16.13
N LYS A 48 12.20 -8.76 -17.35
CA LYS A 48 11.69 -10.04 -17.86
C LYS A 48 12.81 -11.03 -18.16
N GLU A 49 13.92 -10.56 -18.72
CA GLU A 49 15.06 -11.43 -18.99
C GLU A 49 15.80 -11.80 -17.70
N LEU A 50 15.89 -10.89 -16.73
CA LEU A 50 16.42 -11.21 -15.41
C LEU A 50 15.59 -12.30 -14.72
N LEU A 51 14.25 -12.18 -14.69
CA LEU A 51 13.37 -13.23 -14.16
C LEU A 51 13.62 -14.58 -14.84
N TYR A 52 13.77 -14.58 -16.17
CA TYR A 52 14.08 -15.77 -16.94
C TYR A 52 15.39 -16.44 -16.50
N ILE A 53 16.48 -15.67 -16.37
CA ILE A 53 17.79 -16.16 -15.89
C ILE A 53 17.69 -16.71 -14.46
N LEU A 54 16.90 -16.04 -13.61
CA LEU A 54 16.63 -16.49 -12.25
C LEU A 54 15.80 -17.78 -12.18
N GLY A 55 15.10 -18.17 -13.25
CA GLY A 55 14.19 -19.33 -13.24
C GLY A 55 12.79 -19.01 -12.72
N LEU A 56 12.36 -17.76 -12.90
CA LEU A 56 11.13 -17.21 -12.35
C LEU A 56 10.27 -16.58 -13.47
N TYR A 57 8.96 -16.44 -13.24
CA TYR A 57 8.07 -15.68 -14.11
C TYR A 57 6.90 -15.06 -13.33
N GLU A 58 6.27 -14.03 -13.90
CA GLU A 58 5.03 -13.45 -13.37
C GLU A 58 3.81 -14.27 -13.82
N SER A 59 3.04 -14.78 -12.86
CA SER A 59 1.79 -15.51 -13.06
C SER A 59 0.60 -14.72 -12.52
N LYS A 60 -0.55 -14.76 -13.18
CA LYS A 60 -1.77 -14.07 -12.70
C LYS A 60 -2.70 -15.07 -11.99
N GLN A 61 -2.82 -14.96 -10.68
CA GLN A 61 -3.74 -15.77 -9.87
C GLN A 61 -4.76 -14.88 -9.16
N ASN A 62 -6.07 -15.16 -9.32
CA ASN A 62 -7.16 -14.41 -8.67
C ASN A 62 -7.07 -12.88 -8.82
N SER A 63 -6.63 -12.40 -9.99
CA SER A 63 -6.37 -10.97 -10.30
C SER A 63 -5.18 -10.34 -9.56
N LYS A 64 -4.39 -11.09 -8.80
CA LYS A 64 -3.07 -10.70 -8.29
C LYS A 64 -1.98 -11.28 -9.20
N LEU A 65 -0.96 -10.49 -9.50
CA LEU A 65 0.28 -11.02 -10.09
C LEU A 65 1.07 -11.72 -8.99
N ILE A 66 1.77 -12.82 -9.30
CA ILE A 66 2.66 -13.56 -8.41
C ILE A 66 3.95 -14.01 -9.09
N ILE A 67 5.06 -14.06 -8.35
CA ILE A 67 6.27 -14.75 -8.81
C ILE A 67 6.06 -16.25 -8.63
N ALA A 68 6.34 -17.01 -9.69
CA ALA A 68 6.31 -18.46 -9.66
C ALA A 68 7.53 -19.04 -10.39
N LYS A 69 7.83 -20.31 -10.09
CA LYS A 69 8.88 -21.11 -10.76
C LYS A 69 8.60 -21.27 -12.26
N SER A 70 9.56 -20.90 -13.12
CA SER A 70 9.42 -20.95 -14.58
C SER A 70 9.35 -22.38 -15.15
N GLU A 71 9.00 -22.52 -16.43
CA GLU A 71 8.99 -23.82 -17.11
C GLU A 71 10.42 -24.37 -17.25
N GLU A 72 11.39 -23.52 -17.54
CA GLU A 72 12.81 -23.88 -17.65
C GLU A 72 13.35 -24.46 -16.34
N SER A 73 12.93 -23.92 -15.19
CA SER A 73 13.27 -24.51 -13.88
C SER A 73 12.52 -25.80 -13.57
N LYS A 74 11.35 -26.05 -14.18
CA LYS A 74 10.65 -27.35 -14.07
C LYS A 74 11.29 -28.41 -14.96
N GLU A 75 11.85 -28.00 -16.09
CA GLU A 75 12.63 -28.82 -17.01
C GLU A 75 14.09 -29.01 -16.56
N GLU A 76 14.45 -28.54 -15.37
CA GLU A 76 15.80 -28.61 -14.80
C GLU A 76 16.88 -28.02 -15.72
N GLN A 77 16.56 -26.99 -16.49
CA GLN A 77 17.56 -26.21 -17.24
C GLN A 77 18.45 -25.39 -16.28
N GLY A 78 19.57 -24.86 -16.80
CA GLY A 78 20.58 -24.11 -16.04
C GLY A 78 20.16 -22.72 -15.56
N THR A 79 19.01 -22.61 -14.89
CA THR A 79 18.54 -21.39 -14.22
C THR A 79 19.15 -21.26 -12.82
N PHE A 80 19.18 -20.04 -12.27
CA PHE A 80 19.67 -19.85 -10.90
C PHE A 80 18.81 -20.60 -9.87
N TYR A 81 17.48 -20.61 -10.03
CA TYR A 81 16.58 -21.42 -9.22
C TYR A 81 16.97 -22.91 -9.23
N THR A 82 17.23 -23.50 -10.40
CA THR A 82 17.62 -24.91 -10.53
C THR A 82 18.95 -25.18 -9.82
N ALA A 83 19.94 -24.29 -9.97
CA ALA A 83 21.24 -24.43 -9.32
C ALA A 83 21.09 -24.55 -7.80
N ILE A 84 20.24 -23.71 -7.19
CA ILE A 84 19.93 -23.75 -5.75
C ILE A 84 19.16 -25.00 -5.39
N ASN A 85 18.07 -25.28 -6.10
CA ASN A 85 17.17 -26.39 -5.80
C ASN A 85 17.90 -27.74 -5.83
N SER A 86 18.86 -27.91 -6.75
CA SER A 86 19.66 -29.15 -6.88
C SER A 86 20.46 -29.53 -5.63
N LYS A 87 20.68 -28.59 -4.70
CA LYS A 87 21.44 -28.81 -3.46
C LYS A 87 20.57 -28.91 -2.22
N LEU A 88 19.28 -28.61 -2.32
CA LEU A 88 18.34 -28.75 -1.22
C LEU A 88 17.79 -30.17 -1.18
N LYS A 89 17.55 -30.69 0.04
CA LYS A 89 16.94 -32.01 0.24
C LYS A 89 15.49 -32.06 -0.24
N GLU A 90 14.77 -30.96 -0.03
CA GLU A 90 13.39 -30.77 -0.43
C GLU A 90 13.22 -29.38 -1.04
N GLU A 91 12.44 -29.29 -2.11
CA GLU A 91 12.17 -28.02 -2.78
C GLU A 91 11.33 -27.11 -1.86
N ASN A 92 11.91 -25.97 -1.47
CA ASN A 92 11.22 -24.93 -0.73
C ASN A 92 11.35 -23.59 -1.46
N PHE A 93 10.30 -23.22 -2.19
CA PHE A 93 10.27 -22.01 -3.02
C PHE A 93 10.63 -20.73 -2.24
N GLU A 94 10.17 -20.59 -0.99
CA GLU A 94 10.45 -19.41 -0.16
C GLU A 94 11.93 -19.32 0.22
N THR A 95 12.52 -20.44 0.63
CA THR A 95 13.96 -20.49 0.95
C THR A 95 14.81 -20.20 -0.29
N ILE A 96 14.44 -20.78 -1.44
CA ILE A 96 15.14 -20.55 -2.71
C ILE A 96 15.04 -19.08 -3.12
N LEU A 97 13.84 -18.49 -3.06
CA LEU A 97 13.63 -17.09 -3.42
C LEU A 97 14.46 -16.14 -2.53
N LYS A 98 14.55 -16.41 -1.22
CA LYS A 98 15.40 -15.64 -0.30
C LYS A 98 16.88 -15.71 -0.67
N LEU A 99 17.40 -16.90 -0.97
CA LEU A 99 18.79 -17.08 -1.42
C LEU A 99 19.05 -16.41 -2.77
N LEU A 100 18.12 -16.52 -3.72
CA LEU A 100 18.20 -15.85 -5.03
C LEU A 100 18.32 -14.34 -4.85
N ILE A 101 17.43 -13.72 -4.08
CA ILE A 101 17.44 -12.27 -3.84
C ILE A 101 18.74 -11.85 -3.15
N LEU A 102 19.17 -12.58 -2.12
CA LEU A 102 20.39 -12.27 -1.37
C LEU A 102 21.64 -12.31 -2.26
N TRP A 103 21.83 -13.37 -3.06
CA TRP A 103 23.01 -13.47 -3.93
C TRP A 103 22.93 -12.55 -5.13
N LEU A 104 21.74 -12.36 -5.71
CA LEU A 104 21.53 -11.37 -6.77
C LEU A 104 21.87 -9.95 -6.27
N ASN A 105 21.46 -9.58 -5.06
CA ASN A 105 21.79 -8.30 -4.43
C ASN A 105 23.31 -8.06 -4.44
N ARG A 106 24.10 -9.05 -4.01
CA ARG A 106 25.57 -8.95 -4.02
C ARG A 106 26.13 -8.81 -5.43
N ILE A 107 25.65 -9.59 -6.38
CA ILE A 107 26.11 -9.54 -7.78
C ILE A 107 25.83 -8.16 -8.41
N LEU A 108 24.62 -7.62 -8.23
CA LEU A 108 24.28 -6.28 -8.74
C LEU A 108 25.12 -5.20 -8.06
N PHE A 109 25.42 -5.36 -6.77
CA PHE A 109 26.33 -4.46 -6.06
C PHE A 109 27.76 -4.53 -6.60
N LEU A 110 28.27 -5.72 -6.93
CA LEU A 110 29.56 -5.87 -7.62
C LEU A 110 29.58 -5.13 -8.95
N LYS A 111 28.49 -5.21 -9.71
CA LYS A 111 28.39 -4.53 -11.01
C LYS A 111 28.50 -3.01 -10.87
N LEU A 112 27.91 -2.44 -9.83
CA LEU A 112 28.04 -1.01 -9.52
C LEU A 112 29.49 -0.61 -9.15
N ILE A 113 30.17 -1.43 -8.33
CA ILE A 113 31.59 -1.19 -7.99
C ILE A 113 32.45 -1.26 -9.25
N GLU A 114 32.24 -2.28 -10.08
CA GLU A 114 32.95 -2.43 -11.34
C GLU A 114 32.80 -1.19 -12.23
N SER A 115 31.56 -0.74 -12.44
CA SER A 115 31.27 0.47 -13.21
C SER A 115 31.99 1.70 -12.65
N ASN A 116 31.98 1.89 -11.33
CA ASN A 116 32.69 2.98 -10.67
C ASN A 116 34.21 2.87 -10.86
N LEU A 117 34.80 1.69 -10.68
CA LEU A 117 36.24 1.49 -10.87
C LEU A 117 36.67 1.78 -12.31
N VAL A 118 35.92 1.27 -13.30
CA VAL A 118 36.19 1.54 -14.72
C VAL A 118 36.10 3.04 -14.99
N ARG A 119 35.06 3.71 -14.50
CA ARG A 119 34.84 5.16 -14.72
C ARG A 119 35.90 6.02 -14.05
N PHE A 120 36.24 5.75 -12.79
CA PHE A 120 37.17 6.57 -12.03
C PHE A 120 38.60 6.47 -12.56
N ASN A 121 38.96 5.36 -13.21
CA ASN A 121 40.32 5.12 -13.70
C ASN A 121 40.43 5.16 -15.23
N ASP A 122 39.32 5.33 -15.96
CA ASP A 122 39.23 5.19 -17.41
C ASP A 122 39.84 3.88 -17.95
N ASP A 123 39.76 2.80 -17.17
CA ASP A 123 40.37 1.51 -17.48
C ASP A 123 39.34 0.38 -17.57
N LYS A 124 39.09 -0.09 -18.80
CA LYS A 124 38.19 -1.21 -19.08
C LYS A 124 38.71 -2.55 -18.55
N ASN A 125 40.00 -2.69 -18.25
CA ASN A 125 40.56 -3.93 -17.68
C ASN A 125 40.10 -4.19 -16.24
N LEU A 126 39.60 -3.14 -15.57
CA LEU A 126 38.97 -3.24 -14.25
C LEU A 126 37.59 -3.89 -14.30
N ARG A 127 37.07 -4.24 -15.49
CA ARG A 127 35.93 -5.15 -15.61
C ARG A 127 36.30 -6.52 -15.07
N PHE A 128 35.73 -6.90 -13.94
CA PHE A 128 36.02 -8.13 -13.21
C PHE A 128 34.86 -9.11 -13.11
N LEU A 129 33.61 -8.65 -13.28
CA LEU A 129 32.39 -9.44 -13.23
C LEU A 129 32.12 -10.07 -14.60
N ASN A 130 33.00 -10.96 -15.04
CA ASN A 130 32.87 -11.68 -16.30
C ASN A 130 33.35 -13.13 -16.16
N PHE A 131 32.89 -13.98 -17.08
CA PHE A 131 33.12 -15.42 -17.04
C PHE A 131 34.60 -15.81 -17.10
N LYS A 132 35.45 -14.97 -17.71
CA LYS A 132 36.90 -15.22 -17.78
C LYS A 132 37.58 -15.10 -16.42
N LYS A 133 37.17 -14.16 -15.57
CA LYS A 133 37.71 -13.98 -14.22
C LYS A 133 36.92 -14.76 -13.15
N ILE A 134 35.63 -14.99 -13.36
CA ILE A 134 34.74 -15.71 -12.43
C ILE A 134 34.01 -16.83 -13.19
N PRO A 135 34.65 -18.00 -13.39
CA PRO A 135 34.09 -19.09 -14.17
C PRO A 135 33.06 -19.94 -13.40
N ASP A 136 33.09 -19.88 -12.06
CA ASP A 136 32.30 -20.73 -11.17
C ASP A 136 31.88 -20.00 -9.89
N PHE A 137 31.03 -20.66 -9.10
CA PHE A 137 30.50 -20.11 -7.85
C PHE A 137 31.52 -20.15 -6.70
N ASP A 138 32.55 -21.00 -6.76
CA ASP A 138 33.65 -20.98 -5.79
C ASP A 138 34.41 -19.66 -5.88
N LYS A 139 34.70 -19.22 -7.11
CA LYS A 139 35.38 -17.95 -7.36
C LYS A 139 34.53 -16.74 -6.98
N LEU A 140 33.21 -16.82 -7.19
CA LEU A 140 32.27 -15.81 -6.72
C LEU A 140 32.21 -15.75 -5.18
N SER A 141 32.24 -16.92 -4.52
CA SER A 141 32.29 -17.04 -3.05
C SER A 141 33.58 -16.44 -2.47
N GLU A 142 34.74 -16.71 -3.11
CA GLU A 142 36.03 -16.09 -2.75
C GLU A 142 35.93 -14.56 -2.79
N LEU A 143 35.37 -14.02 -3.88
CA LEU A 143 35.21 -12.58 -4.05
C LEU A 143 34.31 -11.97 -2.95
N PHE A 144 33.20 -12.61 -2.61
CA PHE A 144 32.31 -12.14 -1.54
C PHE A 144 32.99 -12.14 -0.18
N PHE A 145 33.53 -13.28 0.25
CA PHE A 145 33.86 -13.50 1.66
C PHE A 145 35.35 -13.41 2.00
N GLU A 146 36.24 -13.64 1.03
CA GLU A 146 37.68 -13.61 1.26
C GLU A 146 38.33 -12.30 0.76
N VAL A 147 37.65 -11.55 -0.10
CA VAL A 147 38.13 -10.27 -0.65
C VAL A 147 37.32 -9.10 -0.09
N LEU A 148 36.05 -8.95 -0.46
CA LEU A 148 35.27 -7.75 -0.15
C LEU A 148 34.86 -7.63 1.32
N ALA A 149 34.74 -8.77 2.02
CA ALA A 149 34.43 -8.84 3.44
C ALA A 149 35.67 -8.78 4.37
N LYS A 150 36.90 -8.73 3.82
CA LYS A 150 38.14 -8.72 4.62
C LYS A 150 39.05 -7.55 4.28
N GLU A 151 39.70 -6.99 5.31
CA GLU A 151 40.71 -5.96 5.15
C GLU A 151 41.93 -6.49 4.37
N LYS A 152 42.55 -5.63 3.56
CA LYS A 152 43.69 -5.95 2.67
C LYS A 152 44.79 -6.76 3.38
N SER A 153 45.14 -6.40 4.60
CA SER A 153 46.19 -7.04 5.42
C SER A 153 45.88 -8.49 5.82
N THR A 154 44.60 -8.86 5.88
CA THR A 154 44.13 -10.17 6.35
C THR A 154 43.76 -11.15 5.24
N ARG A 155 43.80 -10.68 3.98
CA ARG A 155 43.40 -11.47 2.81
C ARG A 155 44.41 -12.56 2.48
N LYS A 156 43.89 -13.70 2.02
CA LYS A 156 44.71 -14.71 1.33
C LYS A 156 45.11 -14.19 -0.05
N LYS A 157 46.13 -14.82 -0.66
CA LYS A 157 46.57 -14.47 -2.02
C LYS A 157 45.42 -14.72 -3.00
N SER A 158 44.93 -13.65 -3.62
CA SER A 158 43.83 -13.65 -4.59
C SER A 158 44.18 -12.76 -5.77
N GLU A 159 43.70 -13.10 -6.97
CA GLU A 159 43.82 -12.22 -8.14
C GLU A 159 42.96 -10.96 -8.03
N PHE A 160 41.96 -10.97 -7.15
CA PHE A 160 41.08 -9.84 -6.86
C PHE A 160 41.58 -8.97 -5.71
N ALA A 161 42.80 -9.19 -5.22
CA ALA A 161 43.34 -8.47 -4.07
C ALA A 161 43.44 -6.94 -4.27
N TYR A 162 43.38 -6.47 -5.53
CA TYR A 162 43.35 -5.05 -5.91
C TYR A 162 42.01 -4.35 -5.59
N LEU A 163 40.93 -5.10 -5.34
CA LEU A 163 39.60 -4.55 -5.05
C LEU A 163 39.48 -4.00 -3.62
N PRO A 164 38.62 -3.00 -3.38
CA PRO A 164 38.44 -2.39 -2.05
C PRO A 164 37.95 -3.37 -1.00
N TYR A 165 38.15 -3.03 0.27
CA TYR A 165 37.36 -3.59 1.38
C TYR A 165 36.11 -2.75 1.56
N LEU A 166 34.95 -3.37 1.81
CA LEU A 166 33.69 -2.62 1.91
C LEU A 166 33.07 -2.56 3.30
N ASN A 167 33.56 -3.35 4.26
CA ASN A 167 33.09 -3.40 5.67
C ASN A 167 31.57 -3.54 5.86
N SER A 168 30.84 -3.94 4.81
CA SER A 168 29.38 -3.94 4.82
C SER A 168 28.84 -5.30 5.21
N SER A 169 27.80 -5.31 6.04
CA SER A 169 26.98 -6.50 6.32
C SER A 169 26.41 -7.14 5.06
N LEU A 170 26.37 -6.42 3.94
CA LEU A 170 26.06 -6.97 2.62
C LEU A 170 26.93 -8.18 2.27
N PHE A 171 28.23 -8.18 2.60
CA PHE A 171 29.17 -9.27 2.29
C PHE A 171 29.50 -10.16 3.50
N GLU A 172 28.82 -9.95 4.63
CA GLU A 172 28.88 -10.89 5.76
C GLU A 172 27.94 -12.07 5.51
N LYS A 173 28.33 -13.28 5.94
CA LYS A 173 27.48 -14.47 5.83
C LYS A 173 26.20 -14.28 6.65
N GLN A 174 25.05 -14.36 6.00
CA GLN A 174 23.75 -14.30 6.67
C GLN A 174 23.34 -15.69 7.20
N SER A 175 22.43 -15.74 8.17
CA SER A 175 22.01 -16.99 8.81
C SER A 175 21.41 -18.01 7.84
N ILE A 176 20.75 -17.57 6.77
CA ILE A 176 20.18 -18.45 5.74
C ILE A 176 21.27 -19.14 4.89
N GLU A 177 22.44 -18.51 4.73
CA GLU A 177 23.57 -19.07 3.97
C GLU A 177 24.28 -20.20 4.73
N ASN A 178 24.02 -20.36 6.02
CA ASN A 178 24.42 -21.55 6.77
C ASN A 178 23.63 -22.80 6.33
N THR A 179 22.50 -22.62 5.65
CA THR A 179 21.70 -23.71 5.10
C THR A 179 22.27 -24.18 3.75
N LEU A 180 22.77 -23.23 2.94
CA LEU A 180 23.37 -23.49 1.64
C LEU A 180 24.39 -22.40 1.32
N GLU A 181 25.65 -22.79 1.11
CA GLU A 181 26.71 -21.88 0.68
C GLU A 181 26.73 -21.74 -0.84
N ILE A 182 26.98 -20.51 -1.34
CA ILE A 182 27.00 -20.25 -2.78
C ILE A 182 28.05 -21.07 -3.53
N SER A 183 29.21 -21.34 -2.91
CA SER A 183 30.28 -22.20 -3.45
C SER A 183 29.82 -23.63 -3.76
N SER A 184 28.77 -24.11 -3.10
CA SER A 184 28.26 -25.48 -3.34
C SER A 184 27.46 -25.64 -4.64
N LEU A 185 27.10 -24.53 -5.29
CA LEU A 185 26.31 -24.50 -6.51
C LEU A 185 27.13 -24.97 -7.72
N SER A 186 26.47 -25.64 -8.66
CA SER A 186 27.07 -26.06 -9.93
C SER A 186 26.68 -25.09 -11.05
N ASN A 187 27.60 -24.89 -12.00
CA ASN A 187 27.38 -24.13 -13.24
C ASN A 187 27.39 -25.06 -14.49
N ASP A 188 27.16 -26.37 -14.30
CA ASP A 188 27.29 -27.39 -15.36
C ASP A 188 26.10 -27.40 -16.34
N LEU A 189 24.92 -27.06 -15.84
CA LEU A 189 23.70 -27.02 -16.63
C LEU A 189 23.68 -25.76 -17.50
N LYS A 190 23.11 -25.89 -18.71
CA LYS A 190 22.96 -24.78 -19.66
C LYS A 190 21.52 -24.29 -19.73
N LEU A 191 21.37 -23.02 -20.08
CA LEU A 191 20.09 -22.35 -20.31
C LEU A 191 20.05 -21.84 -21.75
N PHE A 192 18.90 -21.94 -22.41
CA PHE A 192 18.73 -21.30 -23.71
C PHE A 192 18.71 -19.78 -23.57
N TYR A 193 19.17 -19.04 -24.58
CA TYR A 193 18.95 -17.59 -24.58
C TYR A 193 17.46 -17.27 -24.59
N TYR A 194 17.07 -16.25 -23.81
CA TYR A 194 15.70 -15.77 -23.77
C TYR A 194 15.21 -15.38 -25.18
N LYS A 195 13.94 -15.69 -25.49
CA LYS A 195 13.37 -15.46 -26.83
C LYS A 195 13.53 -14.02 -27.33
N ASN A 196 13.48 -13.05 -26.41
CA ASN A 196 13.65 -11.62 -26.70
C ASN A 196 14.91 -11.08 -26.02
N THR A 197 15.98 -11.88 -25.96
CA THR A 197 17.23 -11.48 -25.29
C THR A 197 17.76 -10.15 -25.83
N VAL A 198 18.25 -9.31 -24.92
CA VAL A 198 18.95 -8.06 -25.27
C VAL A 198 20.35 -8.34 -25.84
N LEU A 199 20.89 -9.54 -25.64
CA LEU A 199 22.23 -9.90 -26.07
C LEU A 199 22.29 -10.14 -27.57
N LYS A 200 23.28 -9.50 -28.21
CA LYS A 200 23.51 -9.56 -29.64
C LYS A 200 24.83 -10.26 -29.97
N ASP A 201 24.86 -10.96 -31.09
CA ASP A 201 26.06 -11.53 -31.69
C ASP A 201 26.88 -10.46 -32.44
N ASP A 202 28.05 -10.84 -32.95
CA ASP A 202 28.95 -9.95 -33.71
C ASP A 202 28.30 -9.36 -34.98
N LYS A 203 27.18 -9.93 -35.43
CA LYS A 203 26.38 -9.47 -36.57
C LYS A 203 25.17 -8.64 -36.13
N CYS A 204 25.15 -8.20 -34.88
CA CYS A 204 24.07 -7.41 -34.26
C CYS A 204 22.71 -8.13 -34.24
N LYS A 205 22.67 -9.46 -34.29
CA LYS A 205 21.44 -10.27 -34.18
C LYS A 205 21.31 -10.85 -32.78
N ALA A 206 20.09 -11.06 -32.31
CA ALA A 206 19.85 -11.69 -31.00
C ALA A 206 20.58 -13.04 -30.91
N LYS A 207 21.33 -13.25 -29.82
CA LYS A 207 22.04 -14.51 -29.56
C LYS A 207 21.06 -15.68 -29.49
N LYS A 208 21.50 -16.86 -29.94
CA LYS A 208 20.72 -18.11 -29.97
C LYS A 208 21.58 -19.28 -29.49
N GLY A 209 20.93 -20.33 -29.01
CA GLY A 209 21.60 -21.53 -28.49
C GLY A 209 21.55 -21.59 -26.97
N GLN A 210 22.47 -22.34 -26.38
CA GLN A 210 22.57 -22.57 -24.94
C GLN A 210 23.87 -21.96 -24.38
N VAL A 211 23.80 -21.45 -23.16
CA VAL A 211 24.89 -20.77 -22.44
C VAL A 211 24.88 -21.19 -20.97
N GLY A 212 26.02 -21.16 -20.30
CA GLY A 212 26.10 -21.42 -18.85
C GLY A 212 25.48 -20.28 -18.03
N LEU A 213 25.02 -20.56 -16.82
CA LEU A 213 24.29 -19.59 -15.99
C LEU A 213 25.12 -18.33 -15.69
N LEU A 214 26.34 -18.48 -15.17
CA LEU A 214 27.18 -17.32 -14.82
C LEU A 214 27.61 -16.53 -16.05
N GLU A 215 27.94 -17.22 -17.15
CA GLU A 215 28.28 -16.57 -18.43
C GLU A 215 27.10 -15.74 -18.93
N TYR A 216 25.90 -16.30 -18.92
CA TYR A 216 24.69 -15.58 -19.33
C TYR A 216 24.41 -14.39 -18.41
N LEU A 217 24.42 -14.59 -17.09
CA LEU A 217 24.14 -13.53 -16.13
C LEU A 217 25.11 -12.34 -16.28
N PHE A 218 26.41 -12.60 -16.42
CA PHE A 218 27.40 -11.53 -16.56
C PHE A 218 27.31 -10.81 -17.91
N GLU A 219 27.15 -11.53 -19.02
CA GLU A 219 26.92 -10.88 -20.32
C GLU A 219 25.63 -10.06 -20.34
N PHE A 220 24.57 -10.58 -19.71
CA PHE A 220 23.31 -9.88 -19.51
C PHE A 220 23.52 -8.57 -18.75
N LEU A 221 24.19 -8.59 -17.59
CA LEU A 221 24.46 -7.38 -16.82
C LEU A 221 25.40 -6.40 -17.55
N ASP A 222 26.35 -6.90 -18.34
CA ASP A 222 27.25 -6.07 -19.17
C ASP A 222 26.54 -5.33 -20.31
N SER A 223 25.33 -5.77 -20.69
CA SER A 223 24.53 -5.12 -21.73
C SER A 223 23.76 -3.89 -21.26
N PHE A 224 23.76 -3.60 -19.95
CA PHE A 224 23.12 -2.44 -19.34
C PHE A 224 24.14 -1.51 -18.68
N ASP A 225 23.78 -0.24 -18.56
CA ASP A 225 24.61 0.75 -17.89
C ASP A 225 24.26 0.83 -16.39
N PHE A 226 25.28 0.69 -15.55
CA PHE A 226 25.19 0.77 -14.09
C PHE A 226 25.97 1.97 -13.53
N GLY A 227 26.61 2.80 -14.36
CA GLY A 227 27.30 4.03 -13.94
C GLY A 227 26.35 5.23 -13.86
N SER A 228 26.63 6.21 -12.98
CA SER A 228 25.85 7.45 -12.92
C SER A 228 26.33 8.50 -13.93
N ASP A 229 25.39 9.05 -14.70
CA ASP A 229 25.27 10.40 -15.30
C ASP A 229 26.51 11.27 -15.59
N ASP A 230 27.29 11.00 -16.65
CA ASP A 230 28.20 12.03 -17.21
C ASP A 230 28.24 12.11 -18.76
N GLU A 231 27.26 11.53 -19.47
CA GLU A 231 27.00 11.82 -20.89
C GLU A 231 25.51 12.09 -21.21
N GLN A 232 24.66 12.39 -20.23
CA GLN A 232 23.21 12.44 -20.48
C GLN A 232 22.71 13.78 -21.06
N SER A 233 23.19 14.10 -22.26
CA SER A 233 22.41 14.86 -23.25
C SER A 233 21.58 13.96 -24.17
N GLU A 234 21.22 12.73 -23.76
CA GLU A 234 20.42 11.83 -24.59
C GLU A 234 19.39 11.01 -23.78
N ILE A 235 18.15 11.50 -23.74
CA ILE A 235 16.92 10.83 -23.26
C ILE A 235 16.74 9.37 -23.77
N LEU A 236 17.50 8.92 -24.79
CA LEU A 236 17.48 7.55 -25.31
C LEU A 236 18.36 6.56 -24.51
N SER A 237 19.41 7.00 -23.79
CA SER A 237 20.25 6.09 -22.98
C SER A 237 19.60 5.72 -21.64
N GLN A 238 18.64 6.51 -21.16
CA GLN A 238 17.90 6.22 -19.92
C GLN A 238 17.13 4.90 -19.98
N LYS A 239 16.80 4.37 -21.16
CA LYS A 239 16.15 3.05 -21.31
C LYS A 239 17.09 1.86 -21.06
N GLU A 240 18.40 2.06 -21.02
CA GLU A 240 19.40 1.01 -20.72
C GLU A 240 20.13 1.24 -19.38
N LEU A 241 19.90 2.40 -18.74
CA LEU A 241 20.41 2.71 -17.40
C LEU A 241 19.65 1.92 -16.32
N ILE A 242 20.39 1.34 -15.39
CA ILE A 242 19.86 0.65 -14.21
C ILE A 242 20.21 1.46 -12.96
N SER A 243 19.32 2.38 -12.60
CA SER A 243 19.46 3.23 -11.40
C SER A 243 19.11 2.46 -10.11
N SER A 244 19.43 3.07 -8.96
CA SER A 244 19.14 2.50 -7.62
C SER A 244 17.64 2.25 -7.41
N SER A 245 16.81 3.10 -8.02
CA SER A 245 15.36 3.05 -7.98
C SER A 245 14.78 1.95 -8.89
N VAL A 246 15.32 1.75 -10.10
CA VAL A 246 14.96 0.63 -10.98
C VAL A 246 15.25 -0.70 -10.30
N LEU A 247 16.41 -0.83 -9.64
CA LEU A 247 16.75 -2.00 -8.83
C LEU A 247 15.76 -2.19 -7.68
N GLY A 248 15.42 -1.13 -6.95
CA GLY A 248 14.36 -1.15 -5.93
C GLY A 248 13.07 -1.76 -6.48
N ASN A 249 12.62 -1.32 -7.66
CA ASN A 249 11.41 -1.81 -8.31
C ASN A 249 11.49 -3.29 -8.73
N VAL A 250 12.64 -3.74 -9.22
CA VAL A 250 12.88 -5.17 -9.52
C VAL A 250 12.69 -6.01 -8.26
N PHE A 251 13.32 -5.61 -7.15
CA PHE A 251 13.27 -6.36 -5.91
C PHE A 251 11.91 -6.28 -5.22
N GLU A 252 11.22 -5.15 -5.29
CA GLU A 252 9.85 -5.05 -4.83
C GLU A 252 8.95 -6.03 -5.57
N LYS A 253 9.05 -6.14 -6.89
CA LYS A 253 8.23 -7.12 -7.62
C LYS A 253 8.63 -8.56 -7.33
N LEU A 254 9.90 -8.83 -7.09
CA LEU A 254 10.37 -10.15 -6.67
C LEU A 254 9.77 -10.56 -5.32
N ASN A 255 9.66 -9.62 -4.37
CA ASN A 255 9.05 -9.85 -3.07
C ASN A 255 7.51 -9.72 -3.06
N GLY A 256 6.96 -8.85 -3.90
CA GLY A 256 5.73 -8.09 -3.65
C GLY A 256 4.43 -8.81 -3.96
N TYR A 257 4.47 -10.10 -4.20
CA TYR A 257 3.29 -10.82 -4.65
C TYR A 257 2.73 -11.86 -3.66
N LYS A 258 2.85 -11.55 -2.37
CA LYS A 258 2.00 -12.13 -1.31
C LYS A 258 1.30 -11.07 -0.44
N GLU A 259 1.87 -9.87 -0.26
CA GLU A 259 1.56 -9.01 0.90
C GLU A 259 0.88 -7.65 0.59
N GLY A 260 0.66 -7.31 -0.68
CA GLY A 260 0.02 -6.03 -1.04
C GLY A 260 0.93 -4.80 -0.91
N SER A 261 2.24 -4.99 -1.06
CA SER A 261 3.20 -3.89 -1.24
C SER A 261 3.02 -3.27 -2.64
N PHE A 262 2.88 -1.95 -2.68
CA PHE A 262 2.78 -1.19 -3.93
C PHE A 262 3.84 -0.10 -3.95
N TYR A 263 4.58 -0.05 -5.06
CA TYR A 263 5.53 1.02 -5.33
C TYR A 263 4.82 2.38 -5.33
N THR A 264 5.35 3.35 -4.59
CA THR A 264 4.84 4.72 -4.61
C THR A 264 5.61 5.48 -5.68
N PRO A 265 4.96 6.09 -6.69
CA PRO A 265 5.69 6.80 -7.76
C PRO A 265 6.58 7.93 -7.23
N SER A 266 7.70 8.17 -7.92
CA SER A 266 8.74 9.13 -7.49
C SER A 266 8.23 10.55 -7.30
N PHE A 267 7.27 11.00 -8.12
CA PHE A 267 6.68 12.33 -7.97
C PHE A 267 5.85 12.48 -6.68
N ILE A 268 5.25 11.40 -6.18
CA ILE A 268 4.49 11.40 -4.93
C ILE A 268 5.47 11.40 -3.74
N THR A 269 6.46 10.51 -3.76
CA THR A 269 7.46 10.43 -2.68
C THR A 269 8.25 11.73 -2.56
N SER A 270 8.71 12.28 -3.68
CA SER A 270 9.42 13.57 -3.75
C SER A 270 8.59 14.70 -3.18
N TYR A 271 7.32 14.82 -3.59
CA TYR A 271 6.42 15.85 -3.08
C TYR A 271 6.21 15.73 -1.57
N MET A 272 5.84 14.53 -1.09
CA MET A 272 5.59 14.28 0.32
C MET A 272 6.82 14.55 1.18
N CYS A 273 8.01 14.10 0.75
CA CYS A 273 9.27 14.35 1.45
C CYS A 273 9.61 15.84 1.47
N LYS A 274 9.53 16.52 0.32
CA LYS A 274 9.86 17.95 0.20
C LYS A 274 9.00 18.81 1.12
N GLU A 275 7.68 18.68 1.06
CA GLU A 275 6.76 19.50 1.86
C GLU A 275 6.92 19.23 3.37
N SER A 276 6.99 17.95 3.76
CA SER A 276 7.04 17.58 5.19
C SER A 276 8.39 17.84 5.85
N ILE A 277 9.51 17.56 5.16
CA ILE A 277 10.86 17.83 5.69
C ILE A 277 11.11 19.34 5.76
N THR A 278 10.69 20.11 4.74
CA THR A 278 10.79 21.57 4.74
C THR A 278 10.06 22.16 5.95
N LYS A 279 8.82 21.69 6.24
CA LYS A 279 8.08 22.12 7.42
C LYS A 279 8.85 21.84 8.72
N VAL A 280 9.39 20.62 8.86
CA VAL A 280 10.14 20.22 10.06
C VAL A 280 11.42 21.03 10.24
N VAL A 281 12.16 21.29 9.15
CA VAL A 281 13.36 22.13 9.18
C VAL A 281 12.99 23.56 9.59
N LEU A 282 11.98 24.16 8.96
CA LEU A 282 11.54 25.52 9.30
C LEU A 282 11.12 25.63 10.76
N ASP A 283 10.26 24.74 11.26
CA ASP A 283 9.81 24.78 12.66
C ASP A 283 10.96 24.68 13.64
N LYS A 284 11.89 23.76 13.39
CA LYS A 284 12.99 23.46 14.30
C LYS A 284 14.03 24.57 14.31
N PHE A 285 14.36 25.12 13.15
CA PHE A 285 15.28 26.25 13.04
C PHE A 285 14.67 27.54 13.59
N ASN A 286 13.41 27.84 13.25
CA ASN A 286 12.70 28.99 13.80
C ASN A 286 12.63 28.94 15.32
N ALA A 287 12.37 27.76 15.90
CA ALA A 287 12.36 27.59 17.35
C ALA A 287 13.76 27.70 17.98
N GLN A 288 14.80 27.16 17.35
CA GLN A 288 16.16 27.15 17.91
C GLN A 288 16.84 28.52 17.85
N PHE A 289 16.60 29.28 16.77
CA PHE A 289 17.26 30.56 16.50
C PHE A 289 16.33 31.77 16.67
N ASP A 290 15.12 31.57 17.18
CA ASP A 290 14.10 32.62 17.38
C ASP A 290 13.80 33.42 16.09
N LEU A 291 13.46 32.69 15.02
CA LEU A 291 13.19 33.23 13.68
C LEU A 291 11.72 33.01 13.28
N ASP A 292 11.29 33.66 12.19
CA ASP A 292 9.95 33.46 11.59
C ASP A 292 10.03 33.27 10.06
N ALA A 293 11.02 32.50 9.59
CA ALA A 293 11.18 32.21 8.17
C ALA A 293 10.02 31.35 7.64
N LYS A 294 9.48 31.68 6.46
CA LYS A 294 8.36 30.96 5.83
C LYS A 294 8.82 29.93 4.79
N ASP A 295 10.04 30.07 4.29
CA ASP A 295 10.65 29.14 3.34
C ASP A 295 12.17 29.03 3.58
N ILE A 296 12.82 28.06 2.90
CA ILE A 296 14.26 27.79 3.05
C ILE A 296 15.11 28.97 2.58
N SER A 297 14.65 29.75 1.60
CA SER A 297 15.37 30.93 1.10
C SER A 297 15.39 32.07 2.12
N GLU A 298 14.27 32.33 2.80
CA GLU A 298 14.18 33.24 3.94
C GLU A 298 15.00 32.75 5.13
N LEU A 299 14.97 31.44 5.39
CA LEU A 299 15.73 30.82 6.46
C LEU A 299 17.24 31.01 6.23
N ARG A 300 17.74 30.72 5.02
CA ARG A 300 19.15 30.94 4.63
C ARG A 300 19.58 32.39 4.88
N LYS A 301 18.75 33.38 4.52
CA LYS A 301 19.06 34.80 4.73
C LYS A 301 19.18 35.13 6.22
N SER A 302 18.31 34.55 7.04
CA SER A 302 18.24 34.78 8.48
C SER A 302 19.41 34.13 9.23
N LEU A 303 19.88 32.97 8.77
CA LEU A 303 20.97 32.21 9.39
C LEU A 303 22.39 32.69 9.05
N ARG A 304 22.54 33.77 8.25
CA ARG A 304 23.87 34.25 7.81
C ARG A 304 24.84 34.58 8.94
N LYS A 305 24.32 34.92 10.13
CA LYS A 305 25.12 35.26 11.31
C LYS A 305 25.38 34.06 12.22
N GLU A 306 24.66 32.97 12.01
CA GLU A 306 24.73 31.77 12.83
C GLU A 306 25.87 30.85 12.38
N ASP A 307 26.43 30.11 13.33
CA ASP A 307 27.51 29.18 13.06
C ASP A 307 27.05 28.01 12.17
N LYS A 308 27.78 27.74 11.08
CA LYS A 308 27.46 26.64 10.15
C LYS A 308 27.45 25.28 10.86
N LYS A 309 28.36 25.07 11.83
CA LYS A 309 28.43 23.80 12.55
C LYS A 309 27.19 23.60 13.43
N ALA A 310 26.73 24.62 14.15
CA ALA A 310 25.46 24.56 14.88
C ALA A 310 24.26 24.24 13.97
N GLN A 311 24.22 24.80 12.75
CA GLN A 311 23.18 24.49 11.75
C GLN A 311 23.25 23.03 11.27
N LYS A 312 24.44 22.52 10.93
CA LYS A 312 24.67 21.10 10.57
C LYS A 312 24.27 20.16 11.71
N GLU A 313 24.62 20.48 12.96
CA GLU A 313 24.24 19.70 14.14
C GLU A 313 22.71 19.68 14.35
N LEU A 314 22.03 20.80 14.11
CA LEU A 314 20.57 20.87 14.19
C LEU A 314 19.89 20.01 13.12
N LEU A 315 20.39 20.00 11.87
CA LEU A 315 19.91 19.10 10.81
C LEU A 315 20.11 17.63 11.19
N ASN A 316 21.31 17.23 11.64
CA ASN A 316 21.60 15.87 12.08
C ASN A 316 20.71 15.39 13.26
N SER A 317 20.11 16.34 14.00
CA SER A 317 19.20 16.02 15.10
C SER A 317 17.77 15.66 14.68
N ILE A 318 17.38 15.88 13.42
CA ILE A 318 16.03 15.58 12.89
C ILE A 318 15.87 14.07 12.70
N LYS A 319 14.82 13.47 13.24
CA LYS A 319 14.55 12.02 13.13
C LYS A 319 13.32 11.79 12.25
N ILE A 320 13.52 11.10 11.12
CA ILE A 320 12.52 10.79 10.09
C ILE A 320 12.32 9.27 10.05
N CYS A 321 11.08 8.80 10.17
CA CYS A 321 10.80 7.37 10.14
C CYS A 321 9.68 6.97 9.19
N ASP A 322 9.93 5.87 8.45
CA ASP A 322 8.90 5.11 7.75
C ASP A 322 8.59 3.80 8.51
N PRO A 323 7.40 3.65 9.12
CA PRO A 323 7.04 2.47 9.92
C PRO A 323 6.56 1.27 9.07
N ALA A 324 6.53 1.40 7.75
CA ALA A 324 6.23 0.33 6.78
C ALA A 324 7.10 0.54 5.53
N VAL A 325 8.41 0.49 5.71
CA VAL A 325 9.40 1.08 4.80
C VAL A 325 9.45 0.43 3.40
N GLY A 326 9.00 -0.82 3.24
CA GLY A 326 9.02 -1.48 1.94
C GLY A 326 10.43 -1.52 1.34
N SER A 327 10.62 -1.01 0.12
CA SER A 327 11.95 -0.92 -0.50
C SER A 327 12.78 0.30 -0.09
N GLY A 328 12.24 1.18 0.76
CA GLY A 328 12.95 2.36 1.22
C GLY A 328 12.88 3.57 0.28
N HIS A 329 11.89 3.64 -0.61
CA HIS A 329 11.76 4.79 -1.52
C HIS A 329 11.60 6.12 -0.79
N PHE A 330 10.75 6.18 0.24
CA PHE A 330 10.60 7.38 1.05
C PHE A 330 11.92 7.78 1.73
N LEU A 331 12.73 6.81 2.20
CA LEU A 331 14.01 7.12 2.83
C LEU A 331 15.04 7.67 1.84
N VAL A 332 15.10 7.14 0.61
CA VAL A 332 15.98 7.68 -0.44
C VAL A 332 15.53 9.07 -0.88
N SER A 333 14.23 9.27 -1.05
CA SER A 333 13.71 10.60 -1.40
C SER A 333 13.94 11.61 -0.27
N ALA A 334 13.80 11.19 0.99
CA ALA A 334 14.16 11.99 2.15
C ALA A 334 15.65 12.34 2.22
N LEU A 335 16.55 11.40 1.87
CA LEU A 335 17.99 11.65 1.74
C LEU A 335 18.27 12.77 0.74
N ASN A 336 17.67 12.69 -0.45
CA ASN A 336 17.85 13.67 -1.52
C ASN A 336 17.33 15.06 -1.13
N VAL A 337 16.15 15.12 -0.50
CA VAL A 337 15.58 16.39 0.00
C VAL A 337 16.45 17.00 1.09
N MET A 338 16.97 16.19 2.02
CA MET A 338 17.90 16.67 3.05
C MET A 338 19.16 17.26 2.39
N LEU A 339 19.73 16.62 1.38
CA LEU A 339 20.90 17.16 0.65
C LEU A 339 20.59 18.47 -0.08
N SER A 340 19.42 18.59 -0.70
CA SER A 340 18.94 19.86 -1.28
C SER A 340 18.90 20.96 -0.22
N ILE A 341 18.42 20.65 0.99
CA ILE A 341 18.38 21.62 2.09
C ILE A 341 19.79 22.02 2.55
N TYR A 342 20.77 21.10 2.57
CA TYR A 342 22.17 21.46 2.84
C TYR A 342 22.72 22.44 1.80
N ASP A 343 22.43 22.22 0.51
CA ASP A 343 22.83 23.10 -0.59
C ASP A 343 22.15 24.47 -0.51
N GLU A 344 20.82 24.48 -0.35
CA GLU A 344 20.00 25.69 -0.29
C GLU A 344 20.40 26.58 0.91
N LEU A 345 20.75 25.98 2.04
CA LEU A 345 21.28 26.68 3.22
C LEU A 345 22.76 27.03 3.11
N ASN A 346 23.45 26.63 2.03
CA ASN A 346 24.87 26.86 1.78
C ASN A 346 25.77 26.30 2.89
N LEU A 347 25.46 25.07 3.32
CA LEU A 347 26.19 24.39 4.39
C LEU A 347 27.38 23.59 3.89
N PHE A 348 27.49 23.33 2.58
CA PHE A 348 28.70 22.78 2.00
C PHE A 348 29.89 23.75 2.14
N ASP A 349 31.07 23.18 2.28
CA ASP A 349 32.35 23.87 2.39
C ASP A 349 32.94 24.07 0.99
N GLU A 350 32.74 23.11 0.08
CA GLU A 350 33.09 23.24 -1.33
C GLU A 350 31.99 23.91 -2.17
N GLU A 351 32.40 24.64 -3.22
CA GLU A 351 31.48 25.33 -4.12
C GLU A 351 31.09 24.46 -5.32
N PHE A 352 29.84 24.03 -5.34
CA PHE A 352 29.13 23.34 -6.41
C PHE A 352 27.63 23.68 -6.35
N TYR A 353 26.86 23.25 -7.34
CA TYR A 353 25.41 23.38 -7.38
C TYR A 353 24.79 22.00 -7.43
N LEU A 354 23.80 21.75 -6.57
CA LEU A 354 23.10 20.48 -6.49
C LEU A 354 21.68 20.63 -7.03
N GLU A 355 21.29 19.74 -7.93
CA GLU A 355 19.91 19.62 -8.38
C GLU A 355 19.43 18.17 -8.21
N VAL A 356 18.20 18.00 -7.72
CA VAL A 356 17.56 16.68 -7.65
C VAL A 356 16.58 16.56 -8.81
N GLN A 357 16.87 15.65 -9.75
CA GLN A 357 15.98 15.33 -10.87
C GLN A 357 15.64 13.84 -10.85
N ASN A 358 14.36 13.48 -10.83
CA ASN A 358 13.89 12.08 -10.80
C ASN A 358 14.48 11.22 -9.67
N ASP A 359 14.59 11.75 -8.44
CA ASP A 359 15.29 11.10 -7.31
C ASP A 359 16.80 10.83 -7.54
N GLU A 360 17.43 11.47 -8.53
CA GLU A 360 18.87 11.43 -8.78
C GLU A 360 19.51 12.79 -8.48
N ILE A 361 20.76 12.75 -7.99
CA ILE A 361 21.53 13.95 -7.61
C ILE A 361 22.47 14.31 -8.75
N LEU A 362 22.30 15.51 -9.28
CA LEU A 362 23.14 16.11 -10.30
C LEU A 362 23.99 17.21 -9.66
N ILE A 363 25.29 17.18 -9.94
CA ILE A 363 26.23 18.20 -9.46
C ILE A 363 26.85 18.94 -10.63
N THR A 364 26.81 20.27 -10.56
CA THR A 364 27.36 21.15 -11.59
C THR A 364 28.27 22.22 -11.00
N ASN A 365 29.16 22.75 -11.82
CA ASN A 365 29.96 23.92 -11.49
C ASN A 365 29.19 25.23 -11.78
N HIS A 366 29.80 26.39 -11.49
CA HIS A 366 29.21 27.70 -11.74
C HIS A 366 28.90 28.02 -13.21
N LYS A 367 29.41 27.23 -14.16
CA LYS A 367 29.11 27.34 -15.60
C LYS A 367 27.97 26.40 -16.03
N GLY A 368 27.42 25.61 -15.10
CA GLY A 368 26.43 24.57 -15.38
C GLY A 368 27.01 23.32 -16.03
N GLU A 369 28.33 23.13 -15.99
CA GLU A 369 28.98 21.90 -16.48
C GLU A 369 29.00 20.85 -15.37
N PHE A 370 28.71 19.59 -15.70
CA PHE A 370 28.75 18.48 -14.75
C PHE A 370 30.15 18.27 -14.18
N ILE A 371 30.22 17.85 -12.92
CA ILE A 371 31.47 17.58 -12.21
C ILE A 371 31.71 16.07 -12.22
N GLU A 372 32.59 15.61 -13.10
CA GLU A 372 33.00 14.21 -13.15
C GLU A 372 34.06 13.92 -12.08
N TYR A 373 33.89 12.80 -11.36
CA TYR A 373 34.88 12.30 -10.42
C TYR A 373 35.82 11.27 -11.06
N LYS A 374 37.11 11.57 -11.06
CA LYS A 374 38.21 10.66 -11.45
C LYS A 374 39.08 10.32 -10.26
N ARG A 375 39.87 9.23 -10.37
CA ARG A 375 40.87 8.88 -9.37
C ARG A 375 41.83 10.06 -9.19
N PRO A 376 41.85 10.69 -8.01
CA PRO A 376 42.63 11.91 -7.83
C PRO A 376 44.12 11.59 -7.83
N SER A 377 44.93 12.50 -8.39
CA SER A 377 46.39 12.45 -8.25
C SER A 377 46.87 13.16 -6.99
N THR A 378 46.03 14.00 -6.37
CA THR A 378 46.36 14.73 -5.14
C THR A 378 45.15 14.85 -4.22
N PRO A 379 45.34 14.96 -2.89
CA PRO A 379 44.21 15.08 -1.95
C PRO A 379 43.45 16.42 -2.08
N LYS A 380 44.03 17.39 -2.81
CA LYS A 380 43.47 18.74 -2.99
C LYS A 380 42.68 18.89 -4.30
N ASP A 381 42.47 17.79 -5.02
CA ASP A 381 41.64 17.82 -6.23
C ASP A 381 40.21 18.26 -5.88
N LYS A 382 39.66 19.23 -6.64
CA LYS A 382 38.36 19.83 -6.30
C LYS A 382 37.21 18.83 -6.42
N ALA A 383 37.20 18.01 -7.48
CA ALA A 383 36.18 16.98 -7.65
C ALA A 383 36.27 15.94 -6.53
N HIS A 384 37.48 15.62 -6.06
CA HIS A 384 37.68 14.76 -4.91
C HIS A 384 37.16 15.34 -3.59
N LEU A 385 37.41 16.62 -3.31
CA LEU A 385 36.89 17.28 -2.10
C LEU A 385 35.35 17.32 -2.09
N ILE A 386 34.74 17.65 -3.23
CA ILE A 386 33.27 17.62 -3.40
C ILE A 386 32.75 16.20 -3.18
N GLN A 387 33.38 15.19 -3.78
CA GLN A 387 33.02 13.78 -3.63
C GLN A 387 33.08 13.34 -2.15
N GLN A 388 34.14 13.71 -1.44
CA GLN A 388 34.29 13.44 0.00
C GLN A 388 33.17 14.09 0.81
N GLU A 389 32.90 15.37 0.57
CA GLU A 389 31.90 16.12 1.31
C GLU A 389 30.49 15.56 1.09
N LEU A 390 30.13 15.22 -0.15
CA LEU A 390 28.86 14.57 -0.48
C LEU A 390 28.73 13.20 0.18
N PHE A 391 29.78 12.38 0.15
CA PHE A 391 29.78 11.08 0.83
C PHE A 391 29.56 11.22 2.33
N HIS A 392 30.30 12.11 2.98
CA HIS A 392 30.20 12.32 4.43
C HIS A 392 28.84 12.87 4.83
N THR A 393 28.31 13.84 4.09
CA THR A 393 26.97 14.39 4.36
C THR A 393 25.87 13.35 4.15
N LYS A 394 25.95 12.55 3.08
CA LYS A 394 25.04 11.42 2.84
C LYS A 394 25.09 10.40 3.98
N LYS A 395 26.30 10.02 4.39
CA LYS A 395 26.52 9.10 5.50
C LYS A 395 25.86 9.64 6.78
N ASP A 396 26.12 10.89 7.12
CA ASP A 396 25.57 11.53 8.32
C ASP A 396 24.04 11.54 8.30
N ILE A 397 23.43 11.86 7.15
CA ILE A 397 21.97 11.84 7.00
C ILE A 397 21.42 10.41 7.19
N ILE A 398 22.02 9.41 6.55
CA ILE A 398 21.57 8.01 6.66
C ILE A 398 21.69 7.51 8.10
N GLU A 399 22.79 7.81 8.80
CA GLU A 399 23.07 7.31 10.15
C GLU A 399 22.27 8.02 11.24
N ASN A 400 22.01 9.33 11.07
CA ASN A 400 21.41 10.15 12.10
C ASN A 400 19.93 10.46 11.86
N ASN A 401 19.48 10.57 10.60
CA ASN A 401 18.17 11.10 10.29
C ASN A 401 17.16 10.03 9.86
N LEU A 402 17.57 9.00 9.14
CA LEU A 402 16.66 8.09 8.44
C LEU A 402 16.47 6.77 9.21
N PHE A 403 15.21 6.42 9.50
CA PHE A 403 14.82 5.21 10.23
C PHE A 403 13.70 4.47 9.49
N GLY A 404 13.72 3.13 9.50
CA GLY A 404 12.75 2.32 8.78
C GLY A 404 12.37 1.05 9.53
N VAL A 405 11.10 0.67 9.45
CA VAL A 405 10.60 -0.60 10.01
C VAL A 405 9.76 -1.32 8.97
N ASP A 406 9.98 -2.62 8.80
CA ASP A 406 9.10 -3.47 7.98
C ASP A 406 8.89 -4.83 8.65
N ILE A 407 7.72 -5.44 8.46
CA ILE A 407 7.45 -6.78 8.97
C ILE A 407 8.20 -7.84 8.15
N ASN A 408 8.47 -7.57 6.87
CA ASN A 408 9.14 -8.46 5.97
C ASN A 408 10.67 -8.23 6.00
N PRO A 409 11.47 -9.24 6.39
CA PRO A 409 12.91 -9.10 6.46
C PRO A 409 13.54 -8.79 5.09
N ASN A 410 12.95 -9.26 3.99
CA ASN A 410 13.49 -8.98 2.66
C ASN A 410 13.31 -7.50 2.28
N SER A 411 12.20 -6.87 2.68
CA SER A 411 11.98 -5.43 2.48
C SER A 411 13.05 -4.61 3.20
N CYS A 412 13.39 -4.99 4.43
CA CYS A 412 14.48 -4.38 5.18
C CYS A 412 15.83 -4.49 4.45
N GLU A 413 16.18 -5.66 3.91
CA GLU A 413 17.43 -5.85 3.18
C GLU A 413 17.49 -5.05 1.87
N ILE A 414 16.37 -4.91 1.15
CA ILE A 414 16.29 -4.07 -0.05
C ILE A 414 16.46 -2.59 0.32
N THR A 415 15.79 -2.14 1.37
CA THR A 415 15.92 -0.76 1.87
C THR A 415 17.37 -0.44 2.18
N LYS A 416 18.06 -1.33 2.90
CA LYS A 416 19.49 -1.19 3.19
C LYS A 416 20.32 -1.12 1.91
N LEU A 417 20.10 -2.05 0.98
CA LEU A 417 20.80 -2.05 -0.30
C LEU A 417 20.62 -0.72 -1.06
N ARG A 418 19.39 -0.20 -1.11
CA ARG A 418 19.10 1.04 -1.83
C ARG A 418 19.85 2.24 -1.24
N LEU A 419 19.93 2.33 0.09
CA LEU A 419 20.71 3.34 0.79
C LEU A 419 22.22 3.17 0.57
N TRP A 420 22.74 1.93 0.56
CA TRP A 420 24.15 1.68 0.23
C TRP A 420 24.50 2.04 -1.20
N ILE A 421 23.63 1.75 -2.17
CA ILE A 421 23.85 2.13 -3.57
C ILE A 421 23.93 3.65 -3.69
N GLU A 422 23.02 4.37 -3.01
CA GLU A 422 22.99 5.83 -3.05
C GLU A 422 24.24 6.48 -2.44
N LEU A 423 24.79 5.85 -1.42
CA LEU A 423 26.07 6.25 -0.84
C LEU A 423 27.27 5.87 -1.73
N LEU A 424 27.25 4.68 -2.34
CA LEU A 424 28.33 4.17 -3.19
C LEU A 424 28.55 5.04 -4.43
N LYS A 425 27.50 5.67 -4.97
CA LYS A 425 27.59 6.64 -6.08
C LYS A 425 28.63 7.74 -5.82
N HIS A 426 28.78 8.14 -4.56
CA HIS A 426 29.70 9.19 -4.13
C HIS A 426 30.93 8.63 -3.36
N SER A 427 31.21 7.34 -3.46
CA SER A 427 32.44 6.76 -2.87
C SER A 427 33.68 7.40 -3.48
N PHE A 428 34.75 7.49 -2.68
CA PHE A 428 36.00 8.16 -3.05
C PHE A 428 37.22 7.34 -2.62
N TYR A 429 38.39 7.66 -3.18
CA TYR A 429 39.66 7.01 -2.86
C TYR A 429 40.21 7.56 -1.54
N GLN A 430 40.42 6.72 -0.54
CA GLN A 430 40.98 7.12 0.76
C GLN A 430 42.50 7.32 0.70
N SER A 431 43.19 6.42 -0.01
CA SER A 431 44.59 6.54 -0.40
C SER A 431 44.71 6.26 -1.89
N PHE A 432 45.66 6.92 -2.52
CA PHE A 432 46.06 6.71 -3.91
C PHE A 432 47.57 6.51 -4.01
N ASP A 433 48.23 6.14 -2.90
CA ASP A 433 49.67 5.87 -2.85
C ASP A 433 50.02 4.52 -3.50
N ASP A 434 49.10 3.55 -3.44
CA ASP A 434 49.23 2.25 -4.08
C ASP A 434 48.39 2.22 -5.37
N GLU A 435 49.04 2.39 -6.52
CA GLU A 435 48.37 2.35 -7.82
C GLU A 435 47.67 1.00 -8.08
N ASN A 436 48.17 -0.09 -7.48
CA ASN A 436 47.68 -1.46 -7.67
C ASN A 436 46.53 -1.83 -6.72
N TYR A 437 46.16 -0.95 -5.78
CA TYR A 437 45.06 -1.18 -4.85
C TYR A 437 44.05 -0.04 -4.93
N HIS A 438 42.78 -0.38 -5.14
CA HIS A 438 41.72 0.62 -5.18
C HIS A 438 41.08 0.79 -3.81
N ASP A 439 41.70 1.62 -2.98
CA ASP A 439 41.27 1.92 -1.61
C ASP A 439 40.05 2.85 -1.58
N LEU A 440 38.89 2.35 -2.02
CA LEU A 440 37.63 3.10 -1.94
C LEU A 440 37.09 3.11 -0.51
N LYS A 441 36.49 4.24 -0.12
CA LYS A 441 35.90 4.42 1.20
C LYS A 441 34.85 3.34 1.49
N THR A 442 35.03 2.66 2.62
CA THR A 442 34.12 1.63 3.14
C THR A 442 32.72 2.18 3.42
N LEU A 443 31.71 1.33 3.24
CA LEU A 443 30.33 1.66 3.58
C LEU A 443 30.08 1.57 5.10
N PRO A 444 29.14 2.34 5.66
CA PRO A 444 28.76 2.29 7.06
C PRO A 444 27.84 1.10 7.37
N ASN A 445 27.73 0.79 8.67
CA ASN A 445 26.78 -0.19 9.21
C ASN A 445 25.37 0.43 9.33
N ILE A 446 24.59 0.42 8.25
CA ILE A 446 23.21 0.96 8.24
C ILE A 446 22.17 0.04 8.90
N ASP A 447 22.56 -1.17 9.31
CA ASP A 447 21.67 -2.19 9.88
C ASP A 447 20.92 -1.76 11.14
N ILE A 448 21.43 -0.74 11.83
CA ILE A 448 20.88 -0.32 13.11
C ILE A 448 19.72 0.67 12.98
N ASN A 449 19.52 1.28 11.81
CA ASN A 449 18.40 2.19 11.57
C ASN A 449 17.23 1.54 10.81
N ILE A 450 17.47 0.42 10.13
CA ILE A 450 16.45 -0.35 9.40
C ILE A 450 16.18 -1.66 10.14
N LYS A 451 14.96 -1.82 10.66
CA LYS A 451 14.60 -2.93 11.56
C LYS A 451 13.45 -3.78 11.04
N CYS A 452 13.55 -5.09 11.26
CA CYS A 452 12.48 -6.03 10.96
C CYS A 452 11.57 -6.22 12.18
N GLY A 453 10.27 -6.04 12.00
CA GLY A 453 9.24 -6.28 13.01
C GLY A 453 7.88 -5.69 12.64
N ASN A 454 6.84 -6.18 13.30
CA ASN A 454 5.49 -5.68 13.16
C ASN A 454 5.32 -4.37 13.95
N SER A 455 5.38 -3.26 13.22
CA SER A 455 5.30 -1.90 13.77
C SER A 455 4.00 -1.62 14.54
N LEU A 456 2.91 -2.34 14.25
CA LEU A 456 1.62 -2.20 14.93
C LEU A 456 1.53 -2.99 16.24
N VAL A 457 2.46 -3.91 16.49
CA VAL A 457 2.41 -4.80 17.66
C VAL A 457 3.57 -4.49 18.58
N SER A 458 3.24 -4.06 19.80
CA SER A 458 4.21 -3.91 20.88
C SER A 458 3.72 -4.61 22.14
N TYR A 459 4.67 -5.10 22.91
CA TYR A 459 4.49 -5.58 24.27
C TYR A 459 4.08 -4.46 25.22
N PHE A 460 4.42 -3.18 24.98
CA PHE A 460 4.15 -2.08 25.91
C PHE A 460 3.62 -0.83 25.21
N GLU A 461 2.82 -0.04 25.91
CA GLU A 461 2.41 1.27 25.42
C GLU A 461 3.63 2.21 25.37
N THR A 462 3.78 2.95 24.26
CA THR A 462 4.93 3.84 24.04
C THR A 462 5.07 4.92 25.12
N GLY A 463 3.96 5.37 25.71
CA GLY A 463 3.92 6.42 26.73
C GLY A 463 4.20 5.97 28.18
N LYS A 464 4.36 4.67 28.47
CA LYS A 464 4.59 4.20 29.85
C LYS A 464 6.00 4.60 30.32
N SER A 465 6.13 5.25 31.47
CA SER A 465 7.48 5.60 32.01
C SER A 465 8.31 4.35 32.31
N LEU A 466 9.63 4.44 32.08
CA LEU A 466 10.62 3.42 32.46
C LEU A 466 11.41 3.78 33.72
N SER A 467 10.98 4.81 34.46
CA SER A 467 11.70 5.29 35.65
C SER A 467 11.83 4.23 36.77
N HIS A 468 10.95 3.23 36.79
CA HIS A 468 10.99 2.09 37.72
C HIS A 468 12.01 1.01 37.34
N TYR A 469 12.64 1.13 36.16
CA TYR A 469 13.63 0.19 35.68
C TYR A 469 14.98 0.42 36.42
N PRO A 470 15.57 -0.60 37.06
CA PRO A 470 16.81 -0.45 37.81
C PRO A 470 17.97 0.07 36.94
N ASN A 471 18.62 1.14 37.39
CA ASN A 471 19.77 1.78 36.73
C ASN A 471 19.49 2.19 35.27
N ILE A 472 18.26 2.62 34.96
CA ILE A 472 17.85 2.97 33.58
C ILE A 472 18.76 4.00 32.92
N LYS A 473 19.20 5.04 33.64
CA LYS A 473 20.11 6.07 33.14
C LYS A 473 21.43 5.52 32.66
N GLU A 474 22.07 4.71 33.49
CA GLU A 474 23.36 4.08 33.17
C GLU A 474 23.21 3.12 31.99
N ARG A 475 22.15 2.32 31.97
CA ARG A 475 21.85 1.38 30.87
C ARG A 475 21.56 2.11 29.56
N MET A 476 20.80 3.21 29.58
CA MET A 476 20.54 4.02 28.39
C MET A 476 21.81 4.71 27.88
N SER A 477 22.60 5.28 28.77
CA SER A 477 23.87 5.90 28.41
C SER A 477 24.82 4.87 27.78
N LYS A 478 24.90 3.67 28.38
CA LYS A 478 25.65 2.54 27.82
C LYS A 478 25.10 2.13 26.45
N TYR A 479 23.79 2.03 26.30
CA TYR A 479 23.19 1.60 25.04
C TYR A 479 23.43 2.60 23.91
N LYS A 480 23.15 3.90 24.15
CA LYS A 480 23.43 4.99 23.20
C LYS A 480 24.90 5.03 22.80
N ARG A 481 25.83 4.84 23.75
CA ARG A 481 27.27 4.78 23.47
C ARG A 481 27.63 3.59 22.58
N ILE A 482 27.18 2.38 22.92
CA ILE A 482 27.47 1.18 22.12
C ILE A 482 26.90 1.30 20.70
N VAL A 483 25.68 1.84 20.55
CA VAL A 483 25.08 2.10 19.23
C VAL A 483 25.91 3.10 18.43
N LYS A 484 26.39 4.17 19.09
CA LYS A 484 27.27 5.16 18.47
C LYS A 484 28.60 4.53 18.03
N ASP A 485 29.27 3.79 18.91
CA ASP A 485 30.53 3.11 18.63
C ASP A 485 30.37 2.12 17.45
N TYR A 486 29.24 1.43 17.36
CA TYR A 486 28.90 0.55 16.24
C TYR A 486 28.73 1.29 14.90
N LYS A 487 28.04 2.45 14.90
CA LYS A 487 27.87 3.29 13.70
C LYS A 487 29.20 3.87 13.22
N GLU A 488 30.01 4.35 14.15
CA GLU A 488 31.30 4.99 13.86
C GLU A 488 32.41 3.98 13.51
N GLY A 489 32.18 2.67 13.73
CA GLY A 489 33.18 1.63 13.51
C GLY A 489 34.23 1.54 14.63
N PHE A 490 33.95 2.13 15.80
CA PHE A 490 34.84 2.13 16.96
C PHE A 490 34.70 0.84 17.79
N TYR A 491 34.97 -0.31 17.16
CA TYR A 491 34.98 -1.61 17.81
C TYR A 491 36.12 -2.49 17.30
N THR A 492 36.64 -3.36 18.17
CA THR A 492 37.67 -4.34 17.80
C THR A 492 37.07 -5.62 17.21
N ASP A 493 35.84 -5.97 17.61
CA ASP A 493 35.12 -7.14 17.14
C ASP A 493 33.64 -6.79 16.95
N LYS A 494 33.17 -6.83 15.70
CA LYS A 494 31.78 -6.54 15.32
C LYS A 494 30.79 -7.52 15.96
N ASN A 495 31.17 -8.79 16.11
CA ASN A 495 30.30 -9.81 16.69
C ASN A 495 30.09 -9.57 18.18
N LEU A 496 31.15 -9.16 18.89
CA LEU A 496 31.08 -8.85 20.31
C LEU A 496 30.14 -7.67 20.58
N ILE A 497 30.34 -6.54 19.89
CA ILE A 497 29.51 -5.35 20.07
C ILE A 497 28.04 -5.62 19.67
N THR A 498 27.80 -6.38 18.60
CA THR A 498 26.45 -6.80 18.19
C THR A 498 25.78 -7.68 19.25
N LYS A 499 26.54 -8.58 19.88
CA LYS A 499 26.05 -9.42 20.98
C LYS A 499 25.73 -8.59 22.22
N GLU A 500 26.53 -7.57 22.53
CA GLU A 500 26.23 -6.65 23.63
C GLU A 500 24.93 -5.86 23.40
N ILE A 501 24.70 -5.37 22.18
CA ILE A 501 23.44 -4.72 21.78
C ILE A 501 22.27 -5.67 21.99
N LYS A 502 22.34 -6.90 21.45
CA LYS A 502 21.28 -7.91 21.58
C LYS A 502 20.99 -8.26 23.04
N ASN A 503 22.03 -8.48 23.85
CA ASN A 503 21.88 -8.78 25.28
C ASN A 503 21.19 -7.63 26.03
N LEU A 504 21.51 -6.37 25.70
CA LEU A 504 20.84 -5.21 26.28
C LEU A 504 19.36 -5.18 25.88
N GLN A 505 19.05 -5.33 24.59
CA GLN A 505 17.68 -5.37 24.08
C GLN A 505 16.85 -6.49 24.72
N GLU A 506 17.39 -7.71 24.80
CA GLU A 506 16.75 -8.84 25.48
C GLU A 506 16.51 -8.57 26.96
N SER A 507 17.47 -7.92 27.63
CA SER A 507 17.30 -7.54 29.04
C SER A 507 16.12 -6.59 29.22
N PHE A 508 15.98 -5.59 28.34
CA PHE A 508 14.86 -4.64 28.36
C PHE A 508 13.53 -5.34 28.10
N LYS A 509 13.46 -6.18 27.06
CA LYS A 509 12.28 -6.98 26.73
C LYS A 509 11.83 -7.85 27.91
N ASN A 510 12.76 -8.60 28.50
CA ASN A 510 12.47 -9.52 29.60
C ASN A 510 11.98 -8.80 30.85
N PHE A 511 12.58 -7.67 31.21
CA PHE A 511 12.11 -6.88 32.34
C PHE A 511 10.71 -6.35 32.09
N CYS A 512 10.45 -5.78 30.91
CA CYS A 512 9.15 -5.18 30.64
C CYS A 512 8.06 -6.27 30.62
N LEU A 513 8.34 -7.46 30.09
CA LEU A 513 7.41 -8.60 30.15
C LEU A 513 7.07 -8.97 31.60
N LYS A 514 8.08 -9.04 32.47
CA LYS A 514 7.90 -9.27 33.91
C LYS A 514 7.10 -8.15 34.58
N ASP A 515 7.27 -6.90 34.17
CA ASP A 515 6.53 -5.76 34.73
C ASP A 515 5.05 -5.77 34.33
N LYS A 516 4.74 -6.03 33.04
CA LYS A 516 3.36 -6.04 32.53
C LYS A 516 2.57 -7.25 33.00
N PHE A 517 3.19 -8.43 33.01
CA PHE A 517 2.53 -9.70 33.30
C PHE A 517 2.96 -10.29 34.64
N ASN A 518 3.36 -9.45 35.61
CA ASN A 518 3.89 -9.93 36.89
C ASN A 518 2.94 -10.92 37.60
N LYS A 519 1.64 -10.64 37.58
CA LYS A 519 0.63 -11.49 38.24
C LYS A 519 0.45 -12.80 37.48
N GLU A 520 0.32 -12.72 36.18
CA GLU A 520 0.09 -13.86 35.27
C GLU A 520 1.32 -14.77 35.24
N ILE A 521 2.53 -14.21 35.19
CA ILE A 521 3.80 -14.97 35.26
C ILE A 521 3.92 -15.66 36.63
N LYS A 522 3.53 -15.01 37.73
CA LYS A 522 3.51 -15.64 39.06
C LYS A 522 2.50 -16.79 39.13
N GLN A 523 1.30 -16.59 38.58
CA GLN A 523 0.27 -17.63 38.50
C GLN A 523 0.76 -18.83 37.69
N LEU A 524 1.31 -18.58 36.50
CA LEU A 524 1.90 -19.62 35.65
C LEU A 524 3.03 -20.36 36.35
N THR A 525 3.93 -19.63 37.03
CA THR A 525 5.06 -20.24 37.76
C THR A 525 4.56 -21.10 38.92
N ASN A 526 3.57 -20.63 39.67
CA ASN A 526 2.97 -21.41 40.76
C ASN A 526 2.26 -22.66 40.21
N GLY A 527 1.48 -22.50 39.13
CA GLY A 527 0.78 -23.61 38.49
C GLY A 527 1.73 -24.64 37.89
N ALA A 528 2.83 -24.22 37.26
CA ALA A 528 3.88 -25.11 36.74
C ALA A 528 4.61 -25.84 37.88
N ASN A 529 4.90 -25.16 39.00
CA ASN A 529 5.46 -25.80 40.18
C ASN A 529 4.49 -26.81 40.83
N GLU A 530 3.20 -26.50 40.88
CA GLU A 530 2.17 -27.43 41.38
C GLU A 530 2.03 -28.64 40.45
N TYR A 531 2.03 -28.41 39.13
CA TYR A 531 2.07 -29.45 38.13
C TYR A 531 3.27 -30.37 38.34
N SER A 532 4.47 -29.80 38.48
CA SER A 532 5.67 -30.59 38.68
C SER A 532 5.70 -31.37 39.99
N LYS A 533 5.02 -30.89 41.03
CA LYS A 533 4.85 -31.63 42.29
C LYS A 533 3.87 -32.80 42.17
N LYS A 534 2.82 -32.67 41.35
CA LYS A 534 1.80 -33.71 41.16
C LYS A 534 2.23 -34.77 40.15
N TYR A 535 2.88 -34.37 39.07
CA TYR A 535 3.07 -35.18 37.85
C TYR A 535 4.53 -35.28 37.38
N GLY A 536 5.48 -34.69 38.11
CA GLY A 536 6.88 -34.65 37.69
C GLY A 536 7.11 -33.78 36.45
N ASP A 537 7.77 -34.31 35.44
CA ASP A 537 8.02 -33.65 34.15
C ASP A 537 7.18 -34.23 33.00
N PHE A 538 6.11 -34.97 33.34
CA PHE A 538 5.15 -35.52 32.38
C PHE A 538 4.69 -34.44 31.38
N LEU A 539 4.86 -34.70 30.07
CA LEU A 539 4.63 -33.79 28.93
C LEU A 539 5.53 -32.53 28.86
N ALA A 540 6.14 -32.10 29.96
CA ALA A 540 7.00 -30.92 30.00
C ALA A 540 8.35 -31.19 29.32
N ASP A 541 9.03 -32.31 29.63
CA ASP A 541 10.38 -32.59 29.08
C ASP A 541 10.35 -32.82 27.56
N GLU A 542 9.26 -33.41 27.04
CA GLU A 542 9.04 -33.69 25.62
C GLU A 542 8.52 -32.48 24.82
N HIS A 543 8.19 -31.36 25.47
CA HIS A 543 7.71 -30.18 24.77
C HIS A 543 8.81 -29.60 23.84
N HIS A 544 8.47 -28.85 22.79
CA HIS A 544 9.48 -28.29 21.89
C HIS A 544 9.96 -26.90 22.31
N ASP A 545 9.15 -26.17 23.09
CA ASP A 545 9.46 -24.82 23.59
C ASP A 545 10.23 -24.85 24.92
N GLU A 546 11.54 -24.68 24.86
CA GLU A 546 12.46 -24.64 26.01
C GLU A 546 12.13 -23.53 27.03
N LYS A 547 11.55 -22.40 26.59
CA LYS A 547 11.18 -21.31 27.49
C LYS A 547 9.97 -21.68 28.32
N PHE A 548 8.99 -22.38 27.73
CA PHE A 548 7.88 -22.95 28.49
C PHE A 548 8.36 -24.03 29.47
N LYS A 549 9.27 -24.92 29.04
CA LYS A 549 9.87 -25.94 29.91
C LYS A 549 10.51 -25.35 31.17
N SER A 550 11.17 -24.20 31.04
CA SER A 550 11.88 -23.57 32.16
C SER A 550 10.99 -23.19 33.36
N PHE A 551 9.67 -23.15 33.20
CA PHE A 551 8.72 -22.93 34.29
C PHE A 551 8.49 -24.16 35.17
N PHE A 552 8.81 -25.36 34.67
CA PHE A 552 8.59 -26.64 35.34
C PHE A 552 9.88 -27.10 36.04
N SER A 553 9.75 -27.65 37.24
CA SER A 553 10.89 -28.19 37.98
C SER A 553 11.14 -29.65 37.56
N LYS A 554 12.40 -29.98 37.21
CA LYS A 554 12.79 -31.38 36.99
C LYS A 554 12.65 -32.19 38.27
N ASN A 555 11.97 -33.34 38.20
CA ASN A 555 11.79 -34.26 39.31
C ASN A 555 12.20 -35.68 38.89
N MET A 556 12.96 -36.36 39.75
CA MET A 556 13.56 -37.69 39.47
C MET A 556 12.80 -38.86 40.13
N PHE A 557 11.55 -38.65 40.55
CA PHE A 557 10.75 -39.65 41.25
C PHE A 557 9.59 -40.14 40.37
N GLU A 558 9.26 -41.43 40.45
CA GLU A 558 8.07 -41.98 39.81
C GLU A 558 6.81 -41.56 40.59
N PHE A 559 5.85 -40.96 39.89
CA PHE A 559 4.56 -40.55 40.45
C PHE A 559 3.45 -41.42 39.88
N SER A 560 2.48 -41.83 40.71
CA SER A 560 1.23 -42.41 40.24
C SER A 560 0.15 -41.31 40.15
N PHE A 561 -0.41 -41.10 38.95
CA PHE A 561 -1.39 -40.04 38.69
C PHE A 561 -2.32 -40.39 37.51
N ASP A 562 -3.39 -39.62 37.33
CA ASP A 562 -4.28 -39.72 36.17
C ASP A 562 -3.73 -38.90 34.98
N GLU A 563 -3.30 -39.58 33.92
CA GLU A 563 -2.78 -38.95 32.71
C GLU A 563 -3.77 -38.00 32.02
N LYS A 564 -5.09 -38.27 32.10
CA LYS A 564 -6.10 -37.39 31.50
C LYS A 564 -6.20 -36.06 32.23
N GLU A 565 -6.09 -36.10 33.56
CA GLU A 565 -6.09 -34.89 34.39
C GLU A 565 -4.80 -34.09 34.18
N ALA A 566 -3.64 -34.77 34.16
CA ALA A 566 -2.34 -34.15 33.86
C ALA A 566 -2.31 -33.51 32.46
N THR A 567 -2.90 -34.15 31.44
CA THR A 567 -2.99 -33.57 30.10
C THR A 567 -3.85 -32.29 30.09
N LYS A 568 -4.95 -32.28 30.84
CA LYS A 568 -5.85 -31.12 30.94
C LYS A 568 -5.20 -29.95 31.69
N GLU A 569 -4.53 -30.21 32.82
CA GLU A 569 -3.81 -29.17 33.57
C GLU A 569 -2.65 -28.58 32.74
N PHE A 570 -1.88 -29.43 32.03
CA PHE A 570 -0.81 -28.98 31.14
C PHE A 570 -1.34 -28.10 30.00
N ALA A 571 -2.45 -28.47 29.37
CA ALA A 571 -3.08 -27.67 28.32
C ALA A 571 -3.55 -26.30 28.83
N ASN A 572 -4.03 -26.21 30.07
CA ASN A 572 -4.40 -24.93 30.69
C ASN A 572 -3.17 -24.05 30.95
N LEU A 573 -2.09 -24.60 31.50
CA LEU A 573 -0.83 -23.88 31.71
C LEU A 573 -0.23 -23.42 30.38
N LYS A 574 -0.31 -24.26 29.34
CA LYS A 574 0.12 -23.88 27.98
C LYS A 574 -0.70 -22.72 27.45
N LYS A 575 -2.02 -22.73 27.66
CA LYS A 575 -2.89 -21.61 27.28
C LYS A 575 -2.56 -20.32 28.05
N GLU A 576 -2.25 -20.40 29.33
CA GLU A 576 -1.79 -19.25 30.13
C GLU A 576 -0.44 -18.72 29.64
N TYR A 577 0.52 -19.61 29.37
CA TYR A 577 1.79 -19.26 28.75
C TYR A 577 1.59 -18.58 27.40
N ASP A 578 0.75 -19.15 26.53
CA ASP A 578 0.45 -18.57 25.23
C ASP A 578 -0.23 -17.20 25.38
N ASN A 579 -1.11 -16.98 26.35
CA ASN A 579 -1.68 -15.64 26.57
C ASN A 579 -0.64 -14.57 26.95
N ILE A 580 0.46 -14.97 27.59
CA ILE A 580 1.56 -14.07 27.98
C ILE A 580 2.57 -13.89 26.83
N PHE A 581 2.93 -15.00 26.16
CA PHE A 581 4.07 -15.05 25.25
C PHE A 581 3.71 -15.20 23.77
N ASN A 582 2.46 -15.55 23.40
CA ASN A 582 2.02 -15.68 22.00
C ASN A 582 2.08 -14.34 21.22
N LEU A 583 2.30 -13.21 21.89
CA LEU A 583 2.70 -11.98 21.19
C LEU A 583 3.97 -12.18 20.35
N GLU A 584 4.90 -13.08 20.74
CA GLU A 584 6.12 -13.40 19.99
C GLU A 584 5.86 -13.93 18.57
N SER A 585 4.75 -14.64 18.34
CA SER A 585 4.40 -15.17 17.01
C SER A 585 4.03 -14.07 16.00
N ASN A 586 3.70 -12.87 16.48
CA ASN A 586 3.36 -11.71 15.65
C ASN A 586 4.56 -10.78 15.36
N HIS A 587 5.79 -11.23 15.67
CA HIS A 587 7.03 -10.46 15.47
C HIS A 587 6.97 -9.02 16.00
N PRO A 588 6.63 -8.79 17.27
CA PRO A 588 6.38 -7.47 17.82
C PRO A 588 7.61 -6.57 17.74
N PHE A 589 7.39 -5.30 17.43
CA PHE A 589 8.43 -4.29 17.31
C PHE A 589 8.41 -3.32 18.50
N GLU A 590 9.49 -3.34 19.29
CA GLU A 590 9.63 -2.47 20.46
C GLU A 590 10.33 -1.16 20.11
N TRP A 591 9.55 -0.19 19.63
CA TRP A 591 10.00 1.16 19.25
C TRP A 591 11.03 1.78 20.19
N ARG A 592 10.85 1.60 21.50
CA ARG A 592 11.71 2.18 22.54
C ARG A 592 13.11 1.57 22.59
N PHE A 593 13.24 0.30 22.30
CA PHE A 593 14.50 -0.45 22.47
C PHE A 593 15.18 -0.75 21.15
N GLU A 594 14.45 -0.68 20.05
CA GLU A 594 15.01 -0.84 18.72
C GLU A 594 15.65 0.47 18.22
N PHE A 595 15.16 1.62 18.71
CA PHE A 595 15.70 2.95 18.41
C PHE A 595 15.99 3.74 19.71
N PRO A 596 17.19 3.66 20.29
CA PRO A 596 17.55 4.46 21.46
C PRO A 596 17.57 5.98 21.21
N GLU A 597 17.69 6.40 19.96
CA GLU A 597 17.75 7.81 19.54
C GLU A 597 16.46 8.57 19.82
N ILE A 598 15.33 7.87 19.92
CA ILE A 598 14.02 8.46 20.24
C ILE A 598 13.71 8.41 21.74
N LEU A 599 14.69 8.11 22.59
CA LEU A 599 14.58 8.17 24.05
C LEU A 599 15.43 9.31 24.65
N ASP A 600 14.96 9.90 25.75
CA ASP A 600 15.80 10.74 26.61
C ASP A 600 16.75 9.88 27.49
N ASP A 601 17.53 10.51 28.35
CA ASP A 601 18.50 9.79 29.21
C ASP A 601 17.82 9.12 30.41
N ASP A 602 16.57 9.47 30.69
CA ASP A 602 15.70 8.84 31.68
C ASP A 602 14.90 7.65 31.10
N GLY A 603 15.03 7.37 29.79
CA GLY A 603 14.30 6.33 29.08
C GLY A 603 12.86 6.69 28.71
N ASN A 604 12.47 7.97 28.82
CA ASN A 604 11.18 8.45 28.35
C ASN A 604 11.19 8.63 26.83
N PHE A 605 10.03 8.41 26.24
CA PHE A 605 9.84 8.46 24.80
C PHE A 605 9.82 9.91 24.31
N LYS A 606 10.83 10.31 23.53
CA LYS A 606 10.86 11.58 22.79
C LYS A 606 10.06 11.48 21.50
N GLY A 607 10.25 10.40 20.74
CA GLY A 607 9.62 10.19 19.44
C GLY A 607 10.36 10.79 18.25
N PHE A 608 9.74 10.75 17.06
CA PHE A 608 10.27 11.25 15.79
C PHE A 608 9.81 12.68 15.47
N ASP A 609 10.61 13.42 14.70
CA ASP A 609 10.22 14.75 14.19
C ASP A 609 9.28 14.61 12.98
N LEU A 610 9.49 13.57 12.15
CA LEU A 610 8.68 13.25 10.98
C LEU A 610 8.36 11.75 10.91
N ILE A 611 7.09 11.42 10.69
CA ILE A 611 6.64 10.11 10.24
C ILE A 611 6.13 10.23 8.81
N ILE A 612 6.65 9.42 7.90
CA ILE A 612 6.30 9.48 6.49
C ILE A 612 6.26 8.08 5.88
N GLY A 613 5.35 7.83 4.93
CA GLY A 613 5.33 6.53 4.24
C GLY A 613 4.02 6.19 3.54
N ASN A 614 3.95 4.95 3.07
CA ASN A 614 2.78 4.35 2.43
C ASN A 614 2.35 3.08 3.21
N PRO A 615 1.53 3.21 4.27
CA PRO A 615 1.07 2.05 5.04
C PRO A 615 0.31 1.01 4.21
N PRO A 616 0.31 -0.28 4.61
CA PRO A 616 -0.29 -1.37 3.82
C PRO A 616 -1.83 -1.27 3.68
N TYR A 617 -2.36 -1.81 2.57
CA TYR A 617 -3.78 -1.74 2.18
C TYR A 617 -4.47 -3.11 2.37
N ILE A 618 -4.38 -3.66 3.56
CA ILE A 618 -4.92 -4.98 3.90
C ILE A 618 -6.34 -4.85 4.44
N ARG A 619 -7.25 -5.64 3.87
CA ARG A 619 -8.66 -5.64 4.28
C ARG A 619 -8.88 -6.44 5.55
N GLN A 620 -9.92 -6.07 6.29
CA GLN A 620 -10.28 -6.65 7.59
C GLN A 620 -10.48 -8.18 7.60
N GLU A 621 -10.79 -8.83 6.47
CA GLU A 621 -10.93 -10.29 6.38
C GLU A 621 -9.60 -11.04 6.57
N GLU A 622 -8.48 -10.38 6.25
CA GLU A 622 -7.12 -10.94 6.34
C GLU A 622 -6.48 -10.69 7.72
N LEU A 623 -7.13 -9.89 8.59
CA LEU A 623 -6.60 -9.46 9.89
C LEU A 623 -7.15 -10.27 11.08
N LYS A 624 -7.74 -11.44 10.87
CA LYS A 624 -8.50 -12.18 11.90
C LYS A 624 -7.70 -12.40 13.19
N GLU A 625 -6.47 -12.88 13.08
CA GLU A 625 -5.59 -13.18 14.22
C GLU A 625 -5.09 -11.92 14.94
N LEU A 626 -4.98 -10.80 14.22
CA LEU A 626 -4.45 -9.53 14.76
C LEU A 626 -5.52 -8.69 15.48
N LYS A 627 -6.81 -8.91 15.16
CA LYS A 627 -7.95 -8.14 15.70
C LYS A 627 -7.97 -8.01 17.24
N PRO A 628 -7.75 -9.07 18.04
CA PRO A 628 -7.74 -8.95 19.51
C PRO A 628 -6.66 -7.99 20.02
N HIS A 629 -5.49 -8.01 19.38
CA HIS A 629 -4.39 -7.10 19.72
C HIS A 629 -4.72 -5.65 19.32
N LEU A 630 -5.24 -5.45 18.11
CA LEU A 630 -5.60 -4.12 17.62
C LEU A 630 -6.69 -3.47 18.47
N ALA A 631 -7.71 -4.25 18.86
CA ALA A 631 -8.80 -3.80 19.72
C ALA A 631 -8.32 -3.32 21.10
N LYS A 632 -7.26 -3.93 21.62
CA LYS A 632 -6.70 -3.61 22.94
C LYS A 632 -5.83 -2.36 22.92
N ASN A 633 -5.09 -2.12 21.83
CA ASN A 633 -4.02 -1.11 21.81
C ASN A 633 -4.35 0.14 21.00
N TYR A 634 -5.41 0.14 20.18
CA TYR A 634 -5.75 1.27 19.31
C TYR A 634 -7.17 1.78 19.58
N LYS A 635 -7.27 3.08 19.88
CA LYS A 635 -8.53 3.79 20.08
C LYS A 635 -9.35 3.90 18.79
N VAL A 636 -8.67 3.94 17.64
CA VAL A 636 -9.34 3.99 16.33
C VAL A 636 -9.93 2.65 15.87
N TYR A 637 -9.84 1.61 16.70
CA TYR A 637 -10.26 0.27 16.31
C TYR A 637 -11.75 0.15 15.98
N LYS A 638 -11.99 -0.40 14.78
CA LYS A 638 -13.24 -1.03 14.37
C LYS A 638 -12.90 -2.34 13.69
N GLY A 639 -13.63 -3.41 14.02
CA GLY A 639 -13.36 -4.74 13.47
C GLY A 639 -13.48 -4.85 11.94
N THR A 640 -14.05 -3.83 11.28
CA THR A 640 -14.21 -3.71 9.83
C THR A 640 -13.23 -2.73 9.17
N SER A 641 -12.29 -2.14 9.93
CA SER A 641 -11.29 -1.21 9.41
C SER A 641 -10.19 -1.91 8.64
N ASP A 642 -9.72 -1.25 7.58
CA ASP A 642 -8.50 -1.61 6.87
C ASP A 642 -7.26 -1.27 7.72
N ILE A 643 -6.15 -1.98 7.50
CA ILE A 643 -4.98 -1.93 8.39
C ILE A 643 -4.32 -0.54 8.49
N TYR A 644 -4.31 0.25 7.40
CA TYR A 644 -3.69 1.58 7.38
C TYR A 644 -4.31 2.54 8.41
N THR A 645 -5.55 2.30 8.85
CA THR A 645 -6.21 3.14 9.86
C THR A 645 -5.47 3.11 11.20
N TYR A 646 -4.90 1.96 11.58
CA TYR A 646 -4.12 1.80 12.80
C TYR A 646 -2.75 2.47 12.70
N PHE A 647 -2.19 2.55 11.48
CA PHE A 647 -0.92 3.23 11.24
C PHE A 647 -0.99 4.74 11.52
N TYR A 648 -2.15 5.39 11.33
CA TYR A 648 -2.33 6.80 11.71
C TYR A 648 -2.20 7.02 13.22
N GLU A 649 -2.82 6.16 14.04
CA GLU A 649 -2.68 6.24 15.50
C GLU A 649 -1.29 5.81 15.96
N LEU A 650 -0.70 4.78 15.35
CA LEU A 650 0.70 4.39 15.59
C LEU A 650 1.65 5.57 15.32
N GLY A 651 1.57 6.16 14.12
CA GLY A 651 2.40 7.29 13.71
C GLY A 651 2.26 8.47 14.67
N PHE A 652 1.03 8.81 15.07
CA PHE A 652 0.79 9.81 16.10
C PHE A 652 1.43 9.46 17.46
N ASN A 653 1.37 8.20 17.87
CA ASN A 653 1.93 7.73 19.14
C ASN A 653 3.46 7.77 19.16
N VAL A 654 4.12 7.60 18.01
CA VAL A 654 5.58 7.65 17.89
C VAL A 654 6.15 9.02 17.56
N LEU A 655 5.30 10.01 17.24
CA LEU A 655 5.71 11.40 17.00
C LEU A 655 6.04 12.18 18.29
N LYS A 656 6.99 13.10 18.17
CA LYS A 656 7.18 14.22 19.11
C LYS A 656 5.95 15.12 19.14
N ASP A 657 5.77 15.85 20.23
CA ASP A 657 4.84 16.98 20.23
C ASP A 657 5.29 18.01 19.18
N ARG A 658 4.33 18.51 18.38
CA ARG A 658 4.57 19.30 17.16
C ARG A 658 5.33 18.59 16.04
N GLY A 659 5.55 17.28 16.13
CA GLY A 659 6.06 16.48 15.02
C GLY A 659 5.03 16.35 13.89
N VAL A 660 5.51 16.06 12.68
CA VAL A 660 4.69 16.00 11.46
C VAL A 660 4.49 14.56 11.01
N LEU A 661 3.28 14.21 10.55
CA LEU A 661 2.99 12.96 9.87
C LEU A 661 2.52 13.25 8.45
N SER A 662 3.05 12.52 7.46
CA SER A 662 2.56 12.55 6.08
C SER A 662 2.40 11.13 5.52
N TYR A 663 1.17 10.69 5.28
CA TYR A 663 0.91 9.37 4.69
C TYR A 663 0.09 9.48 3.42
N ILE A 664 0.40 8.59 2.47
CA ILE A 664 -0.50 8.23 1.37
C ILE A 664 -1.27 6.96 1.77
N THR A 665 -2.60 7.05 1.79
CA THR A 665 -3.49 5.92 2.12
C THR A 665 -4.71 5.90 1.20
N SER A 666 -5.54 4.85 1.29
CA SER A 666 -6.86 4.91 0.68
C SER A 666 -7.67 6.05 1.30
N ASN A 667 -8.41 6.80 0.48
CA ASN A 667 -9.25 7.89 0.97
C ASN A 667 -10.58 7.40 1.60
N LYS A 668 -10.88 6.10 1.57
CA LYS A 668 -12.15 5.53 2.05
C LYS A 668 -12.49 5.89 3.48
N TYR A 669 -11.49 6.03 4.36
CA TYR A 669 -11.71 6.45 5.75
C TYR A 669 -12.35 7.83 5.88
N THR A 670 -12.39 8.66 4.83
CA THR A 670 -13.08 9.97 4.87
C THR A 670 -14.60 9.82 4.91
N ARG A 671 -15.15 8.72 4.40
CA ARG A 671 -16.62 8.53 4.26
C ARG A 671 -17.13 7.20 4.82
N ALA A 672 -16.29 6.16 4.88
CA ALA A 672 -16.70 4.84 5.35
C ALA A 672 -17.03 4.84 6.86
N GLY A 673 -18.01 4.03 7.27
CA GLY A 673 -18.41 3.91 8.67
C GLY A 673 -17.30 3.40 9.59
N TYR A 674 -16.40 2.54 9.08
CA TYR A 674 -15.24 2.08 9.86
C TYR A 674 -14.26 3.23 10.18
N GLY A 675 -14.24 4.29 9.37
CA GLY A 675 -13.34 5.43 9.54
C GLY A 675 -13.80 6.46 10.58
N GLU A 676 -14.99 6.33 11.16
CA GLU A 676 -15.54 7.32 12.11
C GLU A 676 -14.61 7.54 13.31
N ALA A 677 -14.09 6.46 13.90
CA ALA A 677 -13.18 6.54 15.04
C ALA A 677 -11.85 7.22 14.68
N LEU A 678 -11.33 6.99 13.47
CA LEU A 678 -10.14 7.66 12.97
C LEU A 678 -10.41 9.16 12.73
N ARG A 679 -11.53 9.52 12.09
CA ARG A 679 -11.91 10.92 11.87
C ARG A 679 -12.07 11.68 13.18
N GLU A 680 -12.76 11.08 14.15
CA GLU A 680 -12.89 11.65 15.50
C GLU A 680 -11.53 11.81 16.19
N PHE A 681 -10.65 10.82 16.07
CA PHE A 681 -9.30 10.88 16.61
C PHE A 681 -8.49 12.03 16.00
N LEU A 682 -8.50 12.17 14.67
CA LEU A 682 -7.80 13.25 13.95
C LEU A 682 -8.30 14.62 14.42
N LEU A 683 -9.61 14.86 14.39
CA LEU A 683 -10.20 16.16 14.77
C LEU A 683 -9.87 16.57 16.21
N LYS A 684 -9.68 15.62 17.13
CA LYS A 684 -9.40 15.89 18.54
C LYS A 684 -7.92 16.11 18.85
N ASN A 685 -7.02 15.53 18.06
CA ASN A 685 -5.62 15.37 18.45
C ASN A 685 -4.63 16.03 17.49
N VAL A 686 -5.03 16.40 16.27
CA VAL A 686 -4.10 16.89 15.25
C VAL A 686 -4.51 18.23 14.65
N LYS A 687 -3.51 18.94 14.13
CA LYS A 687 -3.66 20.11 13.27
C LYS A 687 -3.39 19.65 11.84
N VAL A 688 -4.43 19.55 11.01
CA VAL A 688 -4.25 19.19 9.59
C VAL A 688 -3.45 20.30 8.91
N LEU A 689 -2.40 19.94 8.19
CA LEU A 689 -1.59 20.89 7.41
C LEU A 689 -2.06 20.90 5.96
N GLU A 690 -2.24 19.71 5.40
CA GLU A 690 -2.65 19.54 4.02
C GLU A 690 -3.44 18.24 3.82
N TYR A 691 -4.42 18.28 2.92
CA TYR A 691 -5.08 17.11 2.36
C TYR A 691 -5.07 17.17 0.83
N THR A 692 -4.40 16.21 0.21
CA THR A 692 -4.29 16.12 -1.25
C THR A 692 -5.06 14.88 -1.75
N ASP A 693 -6.12 15.12 -2.51
CA ASP A 693 -7.00 14.11 -3.09
C ASP A 693 -6.46 13.65 -4.45
N LEU A 694 -6.24 12.34 -4.60
CA LEU A 694 -5.70 11.71 -5.81
C LEU A 694 -6.79 10.92 -6.57
N ASN A 695 -8.06 11.18 -6.29
CA ASN A 695 -9.21 10.55 -6.95
C ASN A 695 -9.09 10.56 -8.48
N GLY A 696 -9.22 9.38 -9.10
CA GLY A 696 -9.16 9.25 -10.56
C GLY A 696 -7.75 9.29 -11.17
N ILE A 697 -6.71 9.48 -10.36
CA ILE A 697 -5.32 9.29 -10.78
C ILE A 697 -4.94 7.85 -10.49
N LYS A 698 -4.44 7.15 -11.51
CA LYS A 698 -3.94 5.79 -11.35
C LYS A 698 -2.54 5.83 -10.74
N VAL A 699 -2.47 6.01 -9.42
CA VAL A 699 -1.20 6.07 -8.67
C VAL A 699 -0.47 4.73 -8.71
N PHE A 700 -1.21 3.61 -8.66
CA PHE A 700 -0.65 2.27 -8.64
C PHE A 700 -1.08 1.48 -9.90
N ASP A 701 -0.13 0.88 -10.60
CA ASP A 701 -0.38 0.20 -11.89
C ASP A 701 -1.37 -0.97 -11.81
N SER A 702 -1.47 -1.62 -10.65
CA SER A 702 -2.25 -2.84 -10.43
C SER A 702 -3.45 -2.66 -9.50
N ALA A 703 -3.62 -1.50 -8.85
CA ALA A 703 -4.69 -1.25 -7.89
C ALA A 703 -5.62 -0.11 -8.34
N THR A 704 -6.92 -0.39 -8.36
CA THR A 704 -7.99 0.60 -8.63
C THR A 704 -8.45 1.30 -7.35
N VAL A 705 -7.55 1.50 -6.39
CA VAL A 705 -7.87 2.08 -5.09
C VAL A 705 -7.69 3.60 -5.16
N ASP A 706 -8.76 4.33 -4.85
CA ASP A 706 -8.68 5.78 -4.67
C ASP A 706 -7.85 6.12 -3.43
N THR A 707 -6.88 7.02 -3.60
CA THR A 707 -5.90 7.40 -2.59
C THR A 707 -5.97 8.88 -2.25
N SER A 708 -5.37 9.23 -1.13
CA SER A 708 -5.17 10.61 -0.69
C SER A 708 -3.89 10.71 0.13
N ILE A 709 -3.25 11.87 0.12
CA ILE A 709 -2.17 12.23 1.02
C ILE A 709 -2.77 13.08 2.16
N LEU A 710 -2.55 12.67 3.40
CA LEU A 710 -2.89 13.46 4.58
C LEU A 710 -1.59 13.84 5.30
N CYS A 711 -1.36 15.15 5.45
CA CYS A 711 -0.27 15.70 6.24
C CYS A 711 -0.83 16.45 7.46
N PHE A 712 -0.34 16.13 8.67
CA PHE A 712 -0.76 16.80 9.90
C PHE A 712 0.39 16.99 10.89
N GLU A 713 0.21 17.93 11.80
CA GLU A 713 1.07 18.16 12.96
C GLU A 713 0.42 17.60 14.23
N LYS A 714 1.21 16.96 15.10
CA LYS A 714 0.79 16.50 16.43
C LYS A 714 0.60 17.68 17.37
N SER A 715 -0.57 18.30 17.26
CA SER A 715 -0.98 19.45 18.06
C SER A 715 -2.50 19.54 18.08
N LYS A 716 -3.08 19.91 19.23
CA LYS A 716 -4.53 20.13 19.33
C LYS A 716 -4.86 21.52 18.83
N SER A 717 -5.80 21.65 17.89
CA SER A 717 -6.36 22.94 17.52
C SER A 717 -7.88 22.90 17.48
N LYS A 718 -8.51 23.97 17.97
CA LYS A 718 -9.95 24.22 17.84
C LYS A 718 -10.27 25.15 16.66
N ASP A 719 -9.28 25.81 16.11
CA ASP A 719 -9.43 26.73 14.99
C ASP A 719 -8.20 26.58 14.10
N ASN A 720 -8.33 25.74 13.09
CA ASN A 720 -7.25 25.45 12.16
C ASN A 720 -7.77 25.58 10.74
N LYS A 721 -6.92 26.10 9.86
CA LYS A 721 -7.12 26.05 8.43
C LYS A 721 -6.03 25.20 7.79
N PHE A 722 -6.38 24.49 6.73
CA PHE A 722 -5.46 23.58 6.03
C PHE A 722 -5.57 23.73 4.51
N LYS A 723 -4.49 23.38 3.83
CA LYS A 723 -4.43 23.37 2.36
C LYS A 723 -5.16 22.14 1.81
N TYR A 724 -5.96 22.34 0.78
CA TYR A 724 -6.63 21.27 0.04
C TYR A 724 -6.26 21.35 -1.43
N LEU A 725 -5.92 20.20 -2.00
CA LEU A 725 -5.63 20.05 -3.42
C LEU A 725 -6.38 18.84 -3.96
N ALA A 726 -7.21 19.03 -4.99
CA ALA A 726 -7.78 17.94 -5.76
C ALA A 726 -6.98 17.78 -7.06
N LEU A 727 -6.10 16.79 -7.10
CA LEU A 727 -5.26 16.53 -8.26
C LEU A 727 -6.06 15.82 -9.36
N SER A 728 -5.79 16.21 -10.61
CA SER A 728 -6.30 15.55 -11.80
C SER A 728 -5.15 15.19 -12.74
N ASN A 729 -5.38 14.28 -13.68
CA ASN A 729 -4.39 13.97 -14.71
C ASN A 729 -4.04 15.20 -15.58
N GLU A 730 -4.94 16.19 -15.68
CA GLU A 730 -4.67 17.44 -16.38
C GLU A 730 -3.74 18.33 -15.56
N ILE A 731 -4.00 18.49 -14.27
CA ILE A 731 -3.14 19.27 -13.36
C ILE A 731 -1.72 18.68 -13.34
N LEU A 732 -1.60 17.35 -13.20
CA LEU A 732 -0.29 16.68 -13.24
C LEU A 732 0.48 16.96 -14.53
N LYS A 733 -0.20 16.98 -15.68
CA LYS A 733 0.44 17.34 -16.95
C LYS A 733 0.88 18.79 -16.98
N THR A 734 0.06 19.71 -16.45
CA THR A 734 0.42 21.14 -16.43
C THR A 734 1.62 21.45 -15.54
N CYS A 735 1.80 20.70 -14.45
CA CYS A 735 2.94 20.86 -13.55
C CYS A 735 4.10 19.92 -13.89
N ALA A 736 4.11 19.31 -15.08
CA ALA A 736 5.13 18.36 -15.52
C ALA A 736 5.42 17.24 -14.49
N TYR A 737 4.39 16.79 -13.79
CA TYR A 737 4.46 15.81 -12.71
C TYR A 737 5.28 16.25 -11.48
N ASP A 738 5.58 17.53 -11.30
CA ASP A 738 6.03 18.09 -10.02
C ASP A 738 4.87 18.81 -9.33
N ILE A 739 4.26 18.15 -8.35
CA ILE A 739 3.11 18.69 -7.61
C ILE A 739 3.48 19.99 -6.89
N GLY A 740 4.74 20.15 -6.47
CA GLY A 740 5.21 21.35 -5.76
C GLY A 740 5.20 22.62 -6.62
N LEU A 741 5.13 22.50 -7.95
CA LEU A 741 4.97 23.64 -8.87
C LEU A 741 3.53 24.15 -8.92
N TYR A 742 2.55 23.35 -8.51
CA TYR A 742 1.17 23.78 -8.43
C TYR A 742 0.96 24.63 -7.16
N LYS A 743 0.48 25.86 -7.32
CA LYS A 743 0.34 26.82 -6.20
C LYS A 743 -1.10 27.13 -5.81
N ASP A 744 -2.08 26.70 -6.60
CA ASP A 744 -3.50 27.02 -6.39
C ASP A 744 -4.16 26.02 -5.42
N PHE A 745 -3.78 26.11 -4.14
CA PHE A 745 -4.43 25.35 -3.08
C PHE A 745 -5.69 26.07 -2.60
N ALA A 746 -6.78 25.31 -2.43
CA ALA A 746 -7.92 25.81 -1.69
C ALA A 746 -7.63 25.77 -0.18
N GLU A 747 -8.18 26.71 0.58
CA GLU A 747 -8.03 26.75 2.03
C GLU A 747 -9.33 26.33 2.71
N PHE A 748 -9.26 25.37 3.64
CA PHE A 748 -10.41 24.83 4.34
C PHE A 748 -10.28 24.99 5.85
N SER A 749 -11.37 25.33 6.52
CA SER A 749 -11.44 25.24 7.98
C SER A 749 -11.56 23.78 8.43
N GLN A 750 -10.71 23.33 9.35
CA GLN A 750 -10.84 22.01 9.97
C GLN A 750 -12.16 21.86 10.73
N ASN A 751 -12.79 22.97 11.14
CA ASN A 751 -14.10 22.96 11.79
C ASN A 751 -15.26 22.65 10.83
N SER A 752 -15.04 22.69 9.51
CA SER A 752 -16.03 22.23 8.54
C SER A 752 -16.06 20.70 8.41
N LEU A 753 -15.05 20.00 8.94
CA LEU A 753 -14.97 18.54 8.95
C LEU A 753 -15.76 17.95 10.13
N SER A 754 -16.28 16.73 9.95
CA SER A 754 -17.07 16.03 10.97
C SER A 754 -16.61 14.59 11.14
N LYS A 755 -16.91 13.97 12.29
CA LYS A 755 -16.63 12.55 12.50
C LYS A 755 -17.52 11.65 11.62
N GLU A 756 -18.68 12.14 11.19
CA GLU A 756 -19.61 11.43 10.31
C GLU A 756 -19.03 11.29 8.90
N SER A 757 -18.41 12.35 8.37
CA SER A 757 -17.69 12.35 7.10
C SER A 757 -16.78 13.58 6.96
N PHE A 758 -15.61 13.38 6.34
CA PHE A 758 -14.79 14.48 5.83
C PHE A 758 -15.26 14.82 4.42
N THR A 759 -15.94 15.96 4.30
CA THR A 759 -16.41 16.53 3.04
C THR A 759 -15.68 17.82 2.78
N PHE A 760 -14.90 17.86 1.71
CA PHE A 760 -14.12 19.03 1.32
C PHE A 760 -14.95 19.89 0.35
N SER A 761 -15.87 20.67 0.91
CA SER A 761 -16.70 21.67 0.20
C SER A 761 -16.45 23.10 0.70
N ASP A 762 -16.39 24.08 -0.19
CA ASP A 762 -16.19 25.50 0.17
C ASP A 762 -17.27 26.02 1.14
N GLU A 763 -17.06 27.21 1.70
CA GLU A 763 -17.97 27.80 2.69
C GLU A 763 -19.39 28.02 2.14
N ASN A 764 -19.55 28.42 0.88
CA ASN A 764 -20.85 28.66 0.26
C ASN A 764 -21.61 27.33 0.06
N THR A 765 -20.92 26.31 -0.44
CA THR A 765 -21.45 24.95 -0.59
C THR A 765 -21.85 24.36 0.77
N SER A 766 -21.04 24.58 1.81
CA SER A 766 -21.32 24.13 3.17
C SER A 766 -22.53 24.86 3.79
N ALA A 767 -22.63 26.18 3.61
CA ALA A 767 -23.76 26.97 4.07
C ALA A 767 -25.07 26.58 3.38
N LEU A 768 -25.03 26.36 2.06
CA LEU A 768 -26.18 25.91 1.28
C LEU A 768 -26.64 24.51 1.73
N LYS A 769 -25.71 23.57 1.93
CA LYS A 769 -26.02 22.25 2.48
C LYS A 769 -26.71 22.34 3.85
N ALA A 770 -26.16 23.14 4.77
CA ALA A 770 -26.75 23.33 6.10
C ALA A 770 -28.17 23.95 6.04
N LYS A 771 -28.39 24.88 5.10
CA LYS A 771 -29.71 25.46 4.84
C LYS A 771 -30.71 24.41 4.34
N ILE A 772 -30.29 23.55 3.41
CA ILE A 772 -31.08 22.44 2.89
C ILE A 772 -31.45 21.46 4.02
N GLU A 773 -30.49 21.06 4.85
CA GLU A 773 -30.71 20.16 6.00
C GLU A 773 -31.62 20.76 7.06
N ARG A 774 -31.53 22.08 7.30
CA ARG A 774 -32.38 22.80 8.27
C ARG A 774 -33.85 22.88 7.85
N ILE A 775 -34.12 23.00 6.56
CA ILE A 775 -35.49 23.18 6.03
C ILE A 775 -36.17 21.82 5.78
N GLY A 776 -35.44 20.86 5.22
CA GLY A 776 -35.98 19.53 4.94
C GLY A 776 -35.98 18.62 6.16
N THR A 777 -36.76 17.55 6.11
CA THR A 777 -36.74 16.47 7.10
C THR A 777 -36.08 15.24 6.45
N PRO A 778 -35.05 14.63 7.06
CA PRO A 778 -34.43 13.41 6.52
C PRO A 778 -35.48 12.33 6.25
N LEU A 779 -35.40 11.64 5.12
CA LEU A 779 -36.37 10.61 4.73
C LEU A 779 -36.54 9.51 5.78
N LYS A 780 -35.51 9.17 6.55
CA LYS A 780 -35.60 8.22 7.66
C LYS A 780 -36.58 8.64 8.77
N GLU A 781 -36.85 9.93 8.90
CA GLU A 781 -37.77 10.50 9.89
C GLU A 781 -39.18 10.72 9.34
N TRP A 782 -39.45 10.29 8.10
CA TRP A 782 -40.79 10.24 7.54
C TRP A 782 -41.52 8.99 8.06
N GLN A 783 -42.69 9.19 8.64
CA GLN A 783 -43.49 8.09 9.19
C GLN A 783 -44.00 7.17 8.09
N GLY A 784 -43.70 5.88 8.20
CA GLY A 784 -44.19 4.85 7.26
C GLY A 784 -43.33 4.65 6.01
N LEU A 785 -42.16 5.29 5.91
CA LEU A 785 -41.22 5.06 4.81
C LEU A 785 -40.08 4.15 5.28
N ASN A 786 -40.06 2.91 4.79
CA ASN A 786 -38.95 1.99 4.97
C ASN A 786 -38.25 1.76 3.63
N ILE A 787 -36.91 1.80 3.63
CA ILE A 787 -36.11 1.47 2.44
C ILE A 787 -35.78 -0.01 2.44
N TYR A 788 -36.12 -0.68 1.35
CA TYR A 788 -35.86 -2.10 1.14
C TYR A 788 -34.87 -2.32 0.01
N ARG A 789 -33.99 -3.30 0.16
CA ARG A 789 -33.11 -3.76 -0.92
C ARG A 789 -33.86 -4.74 -1.83
N GLY A 790 -33.58 -4.70 -3.12
CA GLY A 790 -34.05 -5.71 -4.07
C GLY A 790 -33.50 -7.12 -3.77
N ILE A 791 -34.01 -8.10 -4.53
CA ILE A 791 -33.84 -9.53 -4.26
C ILE A 791 -32.38 -9.98 -4.40
N LEU A 792 -31.89 -10.68 -3.37
CA LEU A 792 -30.58 -11.33 -3.37
C LEU A 792 -30.74 -12.83 -3.66
N THR A 793 -30.37 -13.25 -4.88
CA THR A 793 -30.50 -14.64 -5.31
C THR A 793 -29.45 -15.56 -4.71
N GLY A 794 -28.24 -15.05 -4.49
CA GLY A 794 -27.06 -15.81 -4.09
C GLY A 794 -26.43 -16.67 -5.19
N TYR A 795 -27.08 -16.76 -6.35
CA TYR A 795 -26.52 -17.35 -7.57
C TYR A 795 -27.41 -16.98 -8.77
N ASN A 796 -27.08 -15.89 -9.45
CA ASN A 796 -27.94 -15.29 -10.48
C ASN A 796 -28.29 -16.26 -11.61
N GLU A 797 -27.34 -17.10 -12.05
CA GLU A 797 -27.50 -18.03 -13.18
C GLU A 797 -28.65 -19.04 -12.99
N ALA A 798 -28.94 -19.42 -11.75
CA ALA A 798 -30.03 -20.37 -11.46
C ALA A 798 -31.41 -19.70 -11.39
N PHE A 799 -31.49 -18.45 -10.91
CA PHE A 799 -32.75 -17.81 -10.56
C PHE A 799 -33.18 -16.70 -11.53
N ILE A 800 -32.24 -16.05 -12.22
CA ILE A 800 -32.54 -14.99 -13.18
C ILE A 800 -32.54 -15.61 -14.57
N ILE A 801 -33.71 -15.64 -15.21
CA ILE A 801 -33.93 -16.33 -16.47
C ILE A 801 -34.48 -15.38 -17.53
N THR A 802 -34.26 -15.70 -18.80
CA THR A 802 -34.84 -14.97 -19.93
C THR A 802 -36.27 -15.40 -20.21
N THR A 803 -36.97 -14.66 -21.07
CA THR A 803 -38.33 -15.03 -21.53
C THR A 803 -38.32 -16.39 -22.24
N GLU A 804 -37.29 -16.70 -23.03
CA GLU A 804 -37.14 -17.98 -23.72
C GLU A 804 -37.03 -19.12 -22.72
N LYS A 805 -36.15 -18.97 -21.70
CA LYS A 805 -35.97 -20.00 -20.68
C LYS A 805 -37.21 -20.18 -19.81
N ARG A 806 -37.93 -19.09 -19.49
CA ARG A 806 -39.24 -19.16 -18.83
C ARG A 806 -40.22 -20.01 -19.65
N ASN A 807 -40.33 -19.73 -20.95
CA ASN A 807 -41.25 -20.46 -21.83
C ASN A 807 -40.86 -21.93 -21.94
N GLU A 808 -39.56 -22.26 -22.00
CA GLU A 808 -39.05 -23.63 -21.95
C GLU A 808 -39.45 -24.36 -20.67
N ILE A 809 -39.26 -23.75 -19.49
CA ILE A 809 -39.63 -24.35 -18.19
C ILE A 809 -41.15 -24.61 -18.15
N LEU A 810 -41.96 -23.65 -18.61
CA LEU A 810 -43.42 -23.80 -18.61
C LEU A 810 -43.91 -24.84 -19.64
N ALA A 811 -43.26 -24.96 -20.80
CA ALA A 811 -43.59 -25.95 -21.81
C ALA A 811 -43.26 -27.39 -21.36
N ASN A 812 -42.27 -27.55 -20.49
CA ASN A 812 -41.83 -28.85 -19.95
C ASN A 812 -42.59 -29.28 -18.68
N CYS A 813 -43.60 -28.52 -18.23
CA CYS A 813 -44.48 -28.91 -17.12
C CYS A 813 -45.30 -30.15 -17.48
N LYS A 814 -45.53 -31.05 -16.51
CA LYS A 814 -46.17 -32.36 -16.76
C LYS A 814 -47.66 -32.24 -17.10
N ASP A 815 -48.31 -31.22 -16.57
CA ASP A 815 -49.72 -30.92 -16.74
C ASP A 815 -49.97 -29.41 -16.57
N GLU A 816 -51.18 -28.97 -16.95
CA GLU A 816 -51.51 -27.54 -16.93
C GLU A 816 -51.66 -26.98 -15.50
N ALA A 817 -51.91 -27.84 -14.51
CA ALA A 817 -51.95 -27.45 -13.11
C ALA A 817 -50.55 -27.14 -12.56
N GLU A 818 -49.53 -27.92 -12.91
CA GLU A 818 -48.12 -27.61 -12.63
C GLU A 818 -47.72 -26.31 -13.33
N LYS A 819 -48.09 -26.14 -14.60
CA LYS A 819 -47.74 -24.94 -15.37
C LYS A 819 -48.32 -23.68 -14.74
N GLU A 820 -49.58 -23.70 -14.31
CA GLU A 820 -50.22 -22.55 -13.64
C GLU A 820 -49.51 -22.20 -12.31
N ARG A 821 -49.22 -23.20 -11.47
CA ARG A 821 -48.51 -22.97 -10.19
C ARG A 821 -47.06 -22.52 -10.42
N THR A 822 -46.36 -23.11 -11.38
CA THR A 822 -44.97 -22.75 -11.72
C THR A 822 -44.89 -21.33 -12.29
N ALA A 823 -45.84 -20.94 -13.14
CA ALA A 823 -45.91 -19.59 -13.69
C ALA A 823 -46.04 -18.51 -12.61
N LYS A 824 -46.75 -18.78 -11.51
CA LYS A 824 -46.89 -17.85 -10.37
C LYS A 824 -45.57 -17.61 -9.63
N LEU A 825 -44.61 -18.54 -9.70
CA LEU A 825 -43.28 -18.38 -9.09
C LEU A 825 -42.33 -17.57 -9.98
N ILE A 826 -42.61 -17.42 -11.27
CA ILE A 826 -41.72 -16.75 -12.22
C ILE A 826 -42.22 -15.32 -12.45
N ARG A 827 -41.58 -14.35 -11.80
CA ARG A 827 -42.01 -12.94 -11.76
C ARG A 827 -41.10 -12.05 -12.60
N LYS A 828 -41.66 -11.00 -13.22
CA LYS A 828 -40.86 -9.99 -13.94
C LYS A 828 -39.85 -9.36 -12.98
N MET A 829 -38.67 -9.02 -13.49
CA MET A 829 -37.63 -8.35 -12.71
C MET A 829 -36.96 -7.21 -13.49
N LEU A 830 -36.64 -6.13 -12.79
CA LEU A 830 -35.75 -5.07 -13.25
C LEU A 830 -34.41 -5.17 -12.52
N ARG A 831 -33.32 -5.02 -13.27
CA ARG A 831 -32.00 -4.76 -12.71
C ARG A 831 -31.85 -3.27 -12.46
N GLY A 832 -30.90 -2.88 -11.61
CA GLY A 832 -30.56 -1.46 -11.42
C GLY A 832 -30.46 -0.65 -12.73
N ARG A 833 -29.71 -1.14 -13.72
CA ARG A 833 -29.51 -0.46 -15.02
C ARG A 833 -30.78 -0.30 -15.89
N ASP A 834 -31.81 -1.08 -15.60
CA ASP A 834 -33.08 -1.07 -16.33
C ASP A 834 -33.98 0.09 -15.84
N ILE A 835 -33.65 0.69 -14.69
CA ILE A 835 -34.34 1.85 -14.11
C ILE A 835 -33.80 3.13 -14.74
N LYS A 836 -34.69 3.95 -15.30
CA LYS A 836 -34.39 5.26 -15.88
C LYS A 836 -35.12 6.36 -15.11
N ARG A 837 -34.84 7.62 -15.46
CA ARG A 837 -35.48 8.79 -14.88
C ARG A 837 -36.97 8.81 -15.25
N TYR A 838 -37.85 8.63 -14.28
CA TYR A 838 -39.32 8.52 -14.41
C TYR A 838 -39.86 7.32 -15.23
N SER A 839 -39.01 6.43 -15.77
CA SER A 839 -39.45 5.28 -16.58
C SER A 839 -38.50 4.08 -16.45
N TYR A 840 -38.84 2.94 -17.04
CA TYR A 840 -37.96 1.76 -17.07
C TYR A 840 -37.97 1.02 -18.41
N GLU A 841 -36.87 0.32 -18.67
CA GLU A 841 -36.63 -0.51 -19.85
C GLU A 841 -36.50 -1.98 -19.44
N TRP A 842 -37.60 -2.71 -19.47
CA TRP A 842 -37.60 -4.12 -19.08
C TRP A 842 -36.84 -4.98 -20.12
N ALA A 843 -35.79 -5.65 -19.67
CA ALA A 843 -34.89 -6.42 -20.53
C ALA A 843 -35.37 -7.86 -20.82
N GLY A 844 -36.66 -8.15 -20.69
CA GLY A 844 -37.19 -9.51 -20.88
C GLY A 844 -36.74 -10.52 -19.82
N LEU A 845 -36.36 -10.04 -18.63
CA LEU A 845 -35.83 -10.86 -17.53
C LEU A 845 -36.88 -11.18 -16.48
N TRP A 846 -36.76 -12.39 -15.96
CA TRP A 846 -37.62 -12.96 -14.94
C TRP A 846 -36.79 -13.50 -13.78
N VAL A 847 -37.40 -13.58 -12.60
CA VAL A 847 -36.81 -14.24 -11.44
C VAL A 847 -37.70 -15.39 -10.99
N ILE A 848 -37.08 -16.54 -10.75
CA ILE A 848 -37.68 -17.68 -10.07
C ILE A 848 -37.72 -17.35 -8.56
N PHE A 849 -38.89 -16.98 -8.07
CA PHE A 849 -39.10 -16.54 -6.70
C PHE A 849 -39.47 -17.74 -5.80
N ILE A 850 -38.47 -18.32 -5.13
CA ILE A 850 -38.68 -19.46 -4.21
C ILE A 850 -38.31 -19.03 -2.77
N PRO A 851 -39.31 -18.85 -1.89
CA PRO A 851 -39.09 -18.51 -0.48
C PRO A 851 -38.52 -19.69 0.29
N TRP A 852 -38.06 -19.46 1.52
CA TRP A 852 -37.62 -20.53 2.42
C TRP A 852 -38.78 -21.48 2.76
N HIS A 853 -38.46 -22.76 2.98
CA HIS A 853 -39.43 -23.83 3.27
C HIS A 853 -40.45 -24.12 2.18
N PHE A 854 -40.25 -23.60 0.96
CA PHE A 854 -41.12 -23.89 -0.18
C PHE A 854 -41.08 -25.38 -0.55
N PRO A 855 -42.21 -26.04 -0.89
CA PRO A 855 -43.55 -25.47 -1.07
C PRO A 855 -44.38 -25.31 0.22
N ASN A 856 -43.89 -25.78 1.37
CA ASN A 856 -44.62 -25.81 2.65
C ASN A 856 -44.33 -24.60 3.54
N VAL A 857 -44.44 -23.38 3.00
CA VAL A 857 -44.05 -22.13 3.70
C VAL A 857 -44.81 -21.91 5.01
N GLU A 858 -46.11 -22.20 5.05
CA GLU A 858 -46.97 -21.99 6.24
C GLU A 858 -46.75 -23.03 7.34
N LYS A 859 -46.36 -24.25 6.97
CA LYS A 859 -46.09 -25.37 7.89
C LYS A 859 -44.78 -26.05 7.46
N PRO A 860 -43.62 -25.47 7.81
CA PRO A 860 -42.32 -25.97 7.35
C PRO A 860 -42.11 -27.44 7.70
N LYS A 861 -41.79 -28.25 6.69
CA LYS A 861 -41.31 -29.63 6.86
C LYS A 861 -39.78 -29.66 6.93
N THR A 862 -39.19 -30.85 7.06
CA THR A 862 -37.73 -31.01 6.93
C THR A 862 -37.27 -30.66 5.51
N MET A 863 -36.00 -30.29 5.35
CA MET A 863 -35.45 -29.94 4.04
C MET A 863 -35.62 -31.04 2.98
N LEU A 864 -35.49 -32.30 3.41
CA LEU A 864 -35.63 -33.47 2.53
C LEU A 864 -37.08 -33.63 2.05
N GLU A 865 -38.04 -33.47 2.97
CA GLU A 865 -39.46 -33.53 2.65
C GLU A 865 -39.87 -32.38 1.72
N ASN A 866 -39.38 -31.16 1.96
CA ASN A 866 -39.64 -30.01 1.09
C ASN A 866 -39.04 -30.22 -0.32
N GLU A 867 -37.82 -30.78 -0.42
CA GLU A 867 -37.21 -31.12 -1.72
C GLU A 867 -38.04 -32.16 -2.48
N GLN A 868 -38.56 -33.16 -1.77
CA GLN A 868 -39.40 -34.18 -2.37
C GLN A 868 -40.74 -33.62 -2.84
N ASP A 869 -41.40 -32.79 -2.02
CA ASP A 869 -42.64 -32.11 -2.39
C ASP A 869 -42.41 -31.16 -3.60
N LEU A 870 -41.28 -30.46 -3.64
CA LEU A 870 -40.90 -29.62 -4.80
C LEU A 870 -40.76 -30.46 -6.07
N LYS A 871 -40.07 -31.60 -5.99
CA LYS A 871 -39.87 -32.53 -7.12
C LYS A 871 -41.20 -33.08 -7.64
N GLU A 872 -42.16 -33.36 -6.76
CA GLU A 872 -43.46 -33.91 -7.13
C GLU A 872 -44.41 -32.84 -7.69
N GLN A 873 -44.44 -31.66 -7.07
CA GLN A 873 -45.40 -30.59 -7.39
C GLN A 873 -44.94 -29.63 -8.50
N TYR A 874 -43.61 -29.50 -8.69
CA TYR A 874 -42.94 -28.56 -9.62
C TYR A 874 -41.77 -29.25 -10.35
N LEU A 875 -42.05 -30.38 -10.99
CA LEU A 875 -41.05 -31.25 -11.62
C LEU A 875 -40.16 -30.51 -12.64
N SER A 876 -40.72 -29.67 -13.51
CA SER A 876 -39.98 -28.91 -14.52
C SER A 876 -39.03 -27.90 -13.88
N LEU A 877 -39.52 -27.15 -12.89
CA LEU A 877 -38.73 -26.18 -12.14
C LEU A 877 -37.62 -26.85 -11.33
N TYR A 878 -37.93 -27.98 -10.69
CA TYR A 878 -36.96 -28.79 -9.95
C TYR A 878 -35.84 -29.27 -10.86
N LYS A 879 -36.14 -29.78 -12.07
CA LYS A 879 -35.12 -30.19 -13.05
C LYS A 879 -34.19 -29.04 -13.44
N HIS A 880 -34.74 -27.84 -13.67
CA HIS A 880 -33.94 -26.64 -13.93
C HIS A 880 -32.98 -26.35 -12.77
N LEU A 881 -33.48 -26.25 -11.54
CA LEU A 881 -32.64 -25.94 -10.37
C LEU A 881 -31.64 -27.07 -10.06
N LEU A 882 -32.02 -28.32 -10.29
CA LEU A 882 -31.18 -29.50 -10.09
C LEU A 882 -29.90 -29.42 -10.93
N SER A 883 -29.97 -28.88 -12.15
CA SER A 883 -28.80 -28.65 -13.01
C SER A 883 -27.76 -27.69 -12.38
N HIS A 884 -28.16 -26.91 -11.39
CA HIS A 884 -27.31 -25.98 -10.64
C HIS A 884 -27.00 -26.45 -9.20
N LYS A 885 -27.45 -27.65 -8.79
CA LYS A 885 -27.41 -28.12 -7.40
C LYS A 885 -26.03 -28.07 -6.77
N GLU A 886 -24.98 -28.41 -7.51
CA GLU A 886 -23.61 -28.40 -6.98
C GLU A 886 -23.20 -27.00 -6.48
N ARG A 887 -23.40 -25.97 -7.31
CA ARG A 887 -23.09 -24.57 -6.97
C ARG A 887 -24.04 -24.05 -5.90
N LEU A 888 -25.33 -24.34 -6.03
CA LEU A 888 -26.36 -23.91 -5.09
C LEU A 888 -26.18 -24.50 -3.68
N SER A 889 -25.71 -25.75 -3.59
CA SER A 889 -25.43 -26.44 -2.32
C SER A 889 -24.17 -25.95 -1.62
N LYS A 890 -23.26 -25.32 -2.37
CA LYS A 890 -22.05 -24.65 -1.87
C LYS A 890 -22.31 -23.21 -1.39
N ARG A 891 -23.54 -22.69 -1.50
CA ARG A 891 -23.89 -21.37 -0.98
C ARG A 891 -23.80 -21.38 0.56
N ASN A 892 -23.16 -20.35 1.11
CA ASN A 892 -22.49 -20.34 2.42
C ASN A 892 -23.36 -20.66 3.65
N LYS A 893 -22.86 -21.59 4.49
CA LYS A 893 -23.18 -21.78 5.92
C LYS A 893 -22.44 -20.77 6.83
N GLU A 894 -21.33 -20.21 6.34
CA GLU A 894 -20.39 -19.37 7.12
C GLU A 894 -20.86 -17.92 7.34
N GLU A 895 -21.79 -17.40 6.53
CA GLU A 895 -22.18 -15.98 6.55
C GLU A 895 -23.40 -15.68 7.44
N THR A 896 -24.19 -16.71 7.78
CA THR A 896 -25.47 -16.56 8.51
C THR A 896 -25.65 -17.54 9.66
N GLY A 897 -24.82 -18.59 9.76
CA GLY A 897 -24.97 -19.67 10.74
C GLY A 897 -26.17 -20.60 10.50
N ILE A 898 -26.98 -20.37 9.46
CA ILE A 898 -28.22 -21.10 9.18
C ILE A 898 -28.20 -21.62 7.73
N ARG A 899 -28.44 -22.92 7.57
CA ARG A 899 -28.61 -23.58 6.26
C ARG A 899 -30.10 -23.65 5.94
N TYR A 900 -30.51 -23.24 4.74
CA TYR A 900 -31.86 -23.46 4.18
C TYR A 900 -31.80 -24.42 2.99
N GLU A 901 -32.95 -24.80 2.44
CA GLU A 901 -33.05 -25.69 1.29
C GLU A 901 -32.26 -25.13 0.10
N TRP A 902 -31.42 -25.97 -0.51
CA TRP A 902 -30.42 -25.53 -1.49
C TRP A 902 -31.01 -24.88 -2.74
N TYR A 903 -32.30 -25.08 -3.03
CA TYR A 903 -33.01 -24.52 -4.19
C TYR A 903 -33.74 -23.21 -3.89
N CYS A 904 -33.71 -22.71 -2.66
CA CYS A 904 -34.37 -21.44 -2.28
C CYS A 904 -33.46 -20.23 -2.50
N LEU A 905 -34.03 -19.02 -2.43
CA LEU A 905 -33.25 -17.77 -2.45
C LEU A 905 -32.34 -17.65 -1.20
N GLN A 906 -31.12 -17.15 -1.35
CA GLN A 906 -30.11 -17.14 -0.26
C GLN A 906 -30.51 -16.25 0.93
N ARG A 907 -31.16 -15.12 0.68
CA ARG A 907 -31.84 -14.33 1.70
C ARG A 907 -33.23 -14.01 1.17
N TRP A 908 -34.24 -14.61 1.78
CA TRP A 908 -35.61 -14.30 1.45
C TRP A 908 -36.04 -13.04 2.20
N GLY A 909 -36.75 -12.13 1.53
CA GLY A 909 -37.38 -10.96 2.13
C GLY A 909 -38.62 -11.34 2.95
N ALA A 910 -38.53 -12.36 3.80
CA ALA A 910 -39.63 -12.92 4.57
C ALA A 910 -40.48 -11.85 5.27
N ASN A 911 -39.79 -10.88 5.84
CA ASN A 911 -40.38 -9.82 6.64
C ASN A 911 -41.00 -8.69 5.79
N TYR A 912 -40.75 -8.64 4.48
CA TYR A 912 -41.16 -7.51 3.64
C TYR A 912 -41.48 -7.86 2.17
N TYR A 913 -41.65 -9.13 1.80
CA TYR A 913 -41.92 -9.49 0.41
C TYR A 913 -43.25 -8.89 -0.08
N GLN A 914 -44.22 -8.72 0.84
CA GLN A 914 -45.50 -8.05 0.61
C GLN A 914 -45.31 -6.58 0.21
N GLU A 915 -44.20 -5.95 0.59
CA GLU A 915 -43.88 -4.58 0.18
C GLU A 915 -43.60 -4.48 -1.33
N PHE A 916 -43.14 -5.57 -1.98
CA PHE A 916 -43.00 -5.60 -3.44
C PHE A 916 -44.35 -5.65 -4.17
N GLU A 917 -45.44 -5.94 -3.47
CA GLU A 917 -46.80 -5.95 -4.04
C GLU A 917 -47.49 -4.60 -3.91
N LYS A 918 -46.89 -3.66 -3.19
CA LYS A 918 -47.36 -2.28 -3.09
C LYS A 918 -46.79 -1.43 -4.23
N GLU A 919 -47.49 -0.33 -4.50
CA GLU A 919 -46.92 0.77 -5.27
C GLU A 919 -45.66 1.27 -4.55
N LYS A 920 -44.59 1.47 -5.32
CA LYS A 920 -43.26 1.73 -4.76
C LYS A 920 -42.44 2.63 -5.64
N LEU A 921 -41.56 3.39 -5.02
CA LEU A 921 -40.46 4.04 -5.71
C LEU A 921 -39.29 3.08 -5.83
N GLY A 922 -38.65 3.02 -6.99
CA GLY A 922 -37.46 2.20 -7.23
C GLY A 922 -36.29 3.04 -7.75
N TRP A 923 -35.06 2.69 -7.37
CA TRP A 923 -33.86 3.35 -7.90
C TRP A 923 -32.67 2.41 -7.99
N GLN A 924 -31.73 2.77 -8.85
CA GLN A 924 -30.47 2.06 -9.06
C GLN A 924 -29.42 2.39 -7.99
N ARG A 925 -28.66 1.38 -7.56
CA ARG A 925 -27.60 1.53 -6.54
C ARG A 925 -26.34 2.21 -7.07
N ILE A 926 -26.03 2.08 -8.36
CA ILE A 926 -24.87 2.73 -8.99
C ILE A 926 -25.43 3.65 -10.08
N THR A 927 -25.07 4.93 -10.04
CA THR A 927 -25.74 5.94 -10.87
C THR A 927 -24.85 7.14 -11.17
N GLN A 928 -24.85 7.65 -12.40
CA GLN A 928 -24.24 8.96 -12.67
C GLN A 928 -25.15 10.10 -12.21
N GLU A 929 -26.46 9.91 -12.34
CA GLU A 929 -27.49 10.84 -11.93
C GLU A 929 -28.66 10.07 -11.28
N PRO A 930 -29.04 10.39 -10.03
CA PRO A 930 -30.12 9.71 -9.32
C PRO A 930 -31.36 9.61 -10.19
N SER A 931 -31.79 8.37 -10.42
CA SER A 931 -32.92 8.05 -11.30
C SER A 931 -33.91 7.22 -10.51
N PHE A 932 -35.09 7.79 -10.29
CA PHE A 932 -36.18 7.18 -9.56
C PHE A 932 -37.37 6.94 -10.47
N ILE A 933 -38.05 5.82 -10.24
CA ILE A 933 -39.29 5.43 -10.91
C ILE A 933 -40.41 5.23 -9.91
N LEU A 934 -41.65 5.32 -10.38
CA LEU A 934 -42.83 4.83 -9.68
C LEU A 934 -43.29 3.54 -10.34
N GLU A 935 -43.25 2.44 -9.59
CA GLU A 935 -43.58 1.10 -10.05
C GLU A 935 -44.96 0.68 -9.51
N ARG A 936 -45.86 0.32 -10.44
CA ARG A 936 -47.27 0.00 -10.18
C ARG A 936 -47.68 -1.41 -10.64
N GLU A 937 -46.83 -2.13 -11.37
CA GLU A 937 -47.08 -3.46 -11.94
C GLU A 937 -46.56 -4.61 -11.05
N CYS A 938 -46.17 -4.34 -9.80
CA CYS A 938 -45.63 -5.34 -8.85
C CYS A 938 -44.35 -6.04 -9.35
N ILE A 939 -43.55 -5.35 -10.18
CA ILE A 939 -42.28 -5.86 -10.71
C ILE A 939 -41.23 -5.94 -9.60
N LEU A 940 -40.46 -7.04 -9.59
CA LEU A 940 -39.39 -7.24 -8.61
C LEU A 940 -38.11 -6.49 -9.03
N LEU A 941 -37.33 -6.06 -8.04
CA LEU A 941 -36.03 -5.41 -8.27
C LEU A 941 -34.89 -6.35 -7.86
N ASP A 942 -33.77 -6.32 -8.57
CA ASP A 942 -32.58 -7.06 -8.21
C ASP A 942 -31.77 -6.39 -7.08
N SER A 943 -30.73 -7.08 -6.60
CA SER A 943 -29.89 -6.58 -5.49
C SER A 943 -29.08 -5.31 -5.79
N MET A 944 -29.07 -4.84 -7.05
CA MET A 944 -28.47 -3.58 -7.51
C MET A 944 -29.48 -2.43 -7.56
N ALA A 945 -30.68 -2.63 -7.02
CA ALA A 945 -31.69 -1.62 -6.84
C ALA A 945 -32.27 -1.64 -5.41
N PHE A 946 -32.88 -0.53 -5.04
CA PHE A 946 -33.59 -0.34 -3.77
C PHE A 946 -34.99 0.19 -4.04
N MET A 947 -35.87 0.09 -3.05
CA MET A 947 -37.22 0.57 -3.12
C MET A 947 -37.72 1.19 -1.82
N VAL A 948 -38.73 2.06 -1.95
CA VAL A 948 -39.57 2.54 -0.86
C VAL A 948 -41.01 2.29 -1.25
N ALA A 949 -41.71 1.48 -0.46
CA ALA A 949 -43.14 1.28 -0.59
C ALA A 949 -43.88 2.18 0.42
N ASN A 950 -45.04 2.72 0.03
CA ASN A 950 -45.90 3.47 0.93
C ASN A 950 -47.36 3.26 0.51
N SER A 951 -48.29 3.29 1.47
CA SER A 951 -49.73 3.19 1.22
C SER A 951 -50.41 4.57 1.05
N LYS A 952 -49.66 5.66 1.15
CA LYS A 952 -50.14 7.05 1.00
C LYS A 952 -49.79 7.66 -0.37
N ASN A 953 -50.57 8.64 -0.81
CA ASN A 953 -50.34 9.46 -2.02
C ASN A 953 -49.04 10.31 -2.03
N GLU A 954 -48.14 10.09 -1.06
CA GLU A 954 -46.89 10.84 -0.89
C GLU A 954 -45.80 10.43 -1.92
N LEU A 955 -45.93 9.27 -2.58
CA LEU A 955 -44.89 8.75 -3.49
C LEU A 955 -44.64 9.67 -4.69
N LYS A 956 -45.68 10.30 -5.26
CA LYS A 956 -45.52 11.25 -6.38
C LYS A 956 -44.79 12.53 -5.96
N TYR A 957 -45.12 13.04 -4.78
CA TYR A 957 -44.42 14.18 -4.18
C TYR A 957 -42.93 13.85 -4.00
N LEU A 958 -42.62 12.71 -3.40
CA LEU A 958 -41.25 12.24 -3.22
C LEU A 958 -40.54 12.02 -4.57
N LEU A 959 -41.21 11.44 -5.57
CA LEU A 959 -40.63 11.23 -6.90
C LEU A 959 -40.17 12.55 -7.56
N GLY A 960 -40.96 13.62 -7.43
CA GLY A 960 -40.60 14.94 -7.93
C GLY A 960 -39.33 15.48 -7.28
N PHE A 961 -39.20 15.33 -5.95
CA PHE A 961 -37.99 15.72 -5.22
C PHE A 961 -36.79 14.85 -5.56
N LEU A 962 -36.95 13.53 -5.57
CA LEU A 962 -35.86 12.57 -5.70
C LEU A 962 -35.16 12.64 -7.06
N ASN A 963 -35.88 13.05 -8.10
CA ASN A 963 -35.31 13.35 -9.42
C ASN A 963 -34.88 14.83 -9.58
N SER A 964 -35.11 15.72 -8.60
CA SER A 964 -34.75 17.14 -8.74
C SER A 964 -33.24 17.40 -8.73
N SER A 965 -32.82 18.50 -9.38
CA SER A 965 -31.42 18.95 -9.37
C SER A 965 -30.92 19.27 -7.96
N LEU A 966 -31.79 19.72 -7.06
CA LEU A 966 -31.45 19.97 -5.66
C LEU A 966 -31.00 18.69 -4.95
N ILE A 967 -31.78 17.61 -5.05
CA ILE A 967 -31.44 16.34 -4.41
C ILE A 967 -30.18 15.74 -5.05
N PHE A 968 -30.01 15.89 -6.37
CA PHE A 968 -28.77 15.47 -7.01
C PHE A 968 -27.56 16.26 -6.49
N TYR A 969 -27.65 17.59 -6.41
CA TYR A 969 -26.61 18.44 -5.82
C TYR A 969 -26.29 18.02 -4.37
N TYR A 970 -27.32 17.86 -3.54
CA TYR A 970 -27.15 17.43 -2.15
C TYR A 970 -26.48 16.05 -2.09
N PHE A 971 -26.89 15.11 -2.95
CA PHE A 971 -26.29 13.79 -3.03
C PHE A 971 -24.83 13.84 -3.47
N LYS A 972 -24.41 14.71 -4.40
CA LYS A 972 -22.98 14.88 -4.75
C LYS A 972 -22.13 15.26 -3.52
N ASN A 973 -22.71 16.03 -2.60
CA ASN A 973 -22.03 16.49 -1.38
C ASN A 973 -21.91 15.40 -0.30
N ILE A 974 -22.80 14.40 -0.28
CA ILE A 974 -22.79 13.34 0.75
C ILE A 974 -22.50 11.92 0.22
N GLY A 975 -22.61 11.74 -1.09
CA GLY A 975 -22.54 10.46 -1.79
C GLY A 975 -21.11 9.96 -1.97
N HIS A 976 -20.97 8.67 -2.25
CA HIS A 976 -19.68 8.05 -2.54
C HIS A 976 -19.49 7.92 -4.05
N LEU A 977 -18.44 8.53 -4.60
CA LEU A 977 -18.06 8.32 -5.99
C LEU A 977 -17.56 6.87 -6.15
N TYR A 978 -18.28 6.09 -6.95
CA TYR A 978 -17.96 4.71 -7.30
C TYR A 978 -17.22 4.71 -8.64
N SER A 979 -15.92 5.03 -8.59
CA SER A 979 -15.02 5.15 -9.75
C SER A 979 -15.52 6.14 -10.82
N ASP A 980 -14.95 6.04 -12.02
CA ASP A 980 -15.44 6.62 -13.28
C ASP A 980 -16.91 6.28 -13.62
N LYS A 981 -17.53 5.31 -12.94
CA LYS A 981 -18.88 4.82 -13.24
C LYS A 981 -20.00 5.63 -12.59
N GLY A 982 -19.69 6.62 -11.75
CA GLY A 982 -20.67 7.51 -11.11
C GLY A 982 -20.67 7.36 -9.59
N PHE A 983 -21.83 7.46 -8.95
CA PHE A 983 -22.01 7.45 -7.50
C PHE A 983 -22.71 6.18 -7.00
N LEU A 984 -22.43 5.80 -5.76
CA LEU A 984 -23.13 4.73 -5.03
C LEU A 984 -24.33 5.30 -4.25
N LEU A 985 -25.55 5.08 -4.74
CA LEU A 985 -26.82 5.51 -4.14
C LEU A 985 -27.48 4.38 -3.33
N SER A 986 -26.85 3.96 -2.23
CA SER A 986 -27.43 3.00 -1.28
C SER A 986 -28.42 3.65 -0.30
N ASN A 987 -29.16 2.81 0.45
CA ASN A 987 -30.17 3.26 1.42
C ASN A 987 -29.63 4.28 2.44
N GLN A 988 -28.38 4.13 2.91
CA GLN A 988 -27.78 5.03 3.90
C GLN A 988 -27.68 6.50 3.44
N TYR A 989 -27.68 6.75 2.13
CA TYR A 989 -27.67 8.11 1.58
C TYR A 989 -29.08 8.62 1.36
N VAL A 990 -29.96 7.79 0.79
CA VAL A 990 -31.36 8.16 0.56
C VAL A 990 -32.08 8.44 1.88
N GLU A 991 -31.79 7.67 2.94
CA GLU A 991 -32.29 7.92 4.31
C GLU A 991 -31.99 9.34 4.82
N LYS A 992 -30.91 9.96 4.32
CA LYS A 992 -30.46 11.31 4.72
C LYS A 992 -31.00 12.42 3.83
N PHE A 993 -31.71 12.12 2.75
CA PHE A 993 -32.23 13.16 1.87
C PHE A 993 -33.23 14.04 2.63
N PRO A 994 -32.92 15.34 2.80
CA PRO A 994 -33.80 16.25 3.48
C PRO A 994 -34.91 16.62 2.49
N ILE A 995 -36.16 16.32 2.84
CA ILE A 995 -37.34 16.67 2.04
C ILE A 995 -38.38 17.30 2.97
N PRO A 996 -38.96 18.48 2.66
CA PRO A 996 -39.94 19.12 3.51
C PRO A 996 -41.22 18.27 3.60
N LYS A 997 -41.77 18.08 4.80
CA LYS A 997 -43.07 17.43 4.97
C LYS A 997 -44.20 18.31 4.45
N ILE A 998 -45.22 17.68 3.85
CA ILE A 998 -46.43 18.38 3.40
C ILE A 998 -47.17 18.91 4.64
N ASN A 999 -47.52 20.19 4.61
CA ASN A 999 -48.26 20.89 5.64
C ASN A 999 -49.12 22.00 5.02
N SER A 1000 -49.96 22.65 5.85
CA SER A 1000 -50.89 23.68 5.37
C SER A 1000 -50.24 24.86 4.65
N LYS A 1001 -48.97 25.17 4.92
CA LYS A 1001 -48.25 26.29 4.29
C LYS A 1001 -47.71 25.95 2.90
N ASN A 1002 -47.33 24.69 2.65
CA ASN A 1002 -46.74 24.27 1.38
C ASN A 1002 -47.66 23.39 0.52
N GLN A 1003 -48.90 23.12 0.97
CA GLN A 1003 -49.86 22.26 0.27
C GLN A 1003 -50.04 22.63 -1.20
N LYS A 1004 -50.24 23.92 -1.54
CA LYS A 1004 -50.43 24.35 -2.94
C LYS A 1004 -49.25 23.99 -3.85
N ILE A 1005 -48.03 24.17 -3.34
CA ILE A 1005 -46.80 23.84 -4.10
C ILE A 1005 -46.66 22.32 -4.20
N ALA A 1006 -47.00 21.58 -3.15
CA ALA A 1006 -46.99 20.12 -3.17
C ALA A 1006 -47.99 19.54 -4.19
N ASP A 1007 -49.20 20.09 -4.26
CA ASP A 1007 -50.22 19.69 -5.23
C ASP A 1007 -49.78 19.98 -6.67
N GLU A 1008 -49.16 21.15 -6.91
CA GLU A 1008 -48.60 21.51 -8.23
C GLU A 1008 -47.45 20.58 -8.64
N LEU A 1009 -46.56 20.24 -7.70
CA LEU A 1009 -45.49 19.25 -7.93
C LEU A 1009 -46.05 17.87 -8.29
N ILE A 1010 -47.07 17.41 -7.57
CA ILE A 1010 -47.72 16.11 -7.85
C ILE A 1010 -48.35 16.11 -9.25
N ASN A 1011 -49.02 17.20 -9.65
CA ASN A 1011 -49.63 17.32 -10.97
C ASN A 1011 -48.58 17.27 -12.09
N LEU A 1012 -47.47 17.98 -11.95
CA LEU A 1012 -46.37 17.94 -12.92
C LEU A 1012 -45.76 16.54 -13.04
N VAL A 1013 -45.59 15.84 -11.90
CA VAL A 1013 -45.13 14.44 -11.91
C VAL A 1013 -46.13 13.54 -12.63
N ASP A 1014 -47.43 13.73 -12.45
CA ASP A 1014 -48.45 12.97 -13.18
C ASP A 1014 -48.43 13.23 -14.69
N GLU A 1015 -48.18 14.47 -15.12
CA GLU A 1015 -47.99 14.80 -16.54
C GLU A 1015 -46.76 14.09 -17.13
N ILE A 1016 -45.63 14.10 -16.41
CA ILE A 1016 -44.40 13.39 -16.80
C ILE A 1016 -44.66 11.89 -16.93
N LEU A 1017 -45.30 11.27 -15.92
CA LEU A 1017 -45.58 9.84 -15.93
C LEU A 1017 -46.51 9.45 -17.08
N LYS A 1018 -47.56 10.23 -17.36
CA LYS A 1018 -48.46 9.99 -18.50
C LYS A 1018 -47.74 10.11 -19.85
N ALA A 1019 -46.88 11.12 -20.01
CA ALA A 1019 -46.10 11.29 -21.22
C ALA A 1019 -45.15 10.09 -21.44
N LYS A 1020 -44.47 9.64 -20.39
CA LYS A 1020 -43.53 8.50 -20.42
C LYS A 1020 -44.23 7.14 -20.58
N GLU A 1021 -45.49 7.03 -20.17
CA GLU A 1021 -46.30 5.84 -20.40
C GLU A 1021 -46.71 5.70 -21.88
N GLN A 1022 -47.02 6.82 -22.54
CA GLN A 1022 -47.34 6.86 -23.97
C GLN A 1022 -46.11 6.66 -24.86
N ASP A 1023 -45.02 7.35 -24.54
CA ASP A 1023 -43.72 7.20 -25.18
C ASP A 1023 -42.62 7.25 -24.13
N LYS A 1024 -41.92 6.12 -23.94
CA LYS A 1024 -40.82 6.02 -22.97
C LYS A 1024 -39.71 7.04 -23.22
N ASN A 1025 -39.58 7.53 -24.46
CA ASN A 1025 -38.58 8.51 -24.88
C ASN A 1025 -39.09 9.96 -24.89
N ALA A 1026 -40.33 10.22 -24.45
CA ALA A 1026 -40.91 11.56 -24.43
C ALA A 1026 -39.98 12.57 -23.71
N ASN A 1027 -39.74 13.73 -24.32
CA ASN A 1027 -38.91 14.76 -23.69
C ASN A 1027 -39.72 15.51 -22.62
N THR A 1028 -39.34 15.34 -21.35
CA THR A 1028 -40.04 15.91 -20.18
C THR A 1028 -39.27 17.06 -19.52
N GLN A 1029 -38.17 17.53 -20.13
CA GLN A 1029 -37.25 18.49 -19.52
C GLN A 1029 -37.91 19.78 -19.06
N GLU A 1030 -38.89 20.31 -19.81
CA GLU A 1030 -39.59 21.55 -19.41
C GLU A 1030 -40.41 21.38 -18.12
N LEU A 1031 -41.09 20.22 -17.98
CA LEU A 1031 -41.86 19.91 -16.77
C LEU A 1031 -40.92 19.69 -15.58
N GLU A 1032 -39.77 19.07 -15.81
CA GLU A 1032 -38.74 18.87 -14.79
C GLU A 1032 -38.09 20.19 -14.34
N ASN A 1033 -37.89 21.14 -15.26
CA ASN A 1033 -37.41 22.48 -14.92
C ASN A 1033 -38.44 23.26 -14.07
N LYS A 1034 -39.75 23.08 -14.34
CA LYS A 1034 -40.82 23.62 -13.48
C LYS A 1034 -40.79 22.97 -12.09
N ILE A 1035 -40.60 21.65 -12.00
CA ILE A 1035 -40.41 20.94 -10.73
C ILE A 1035 -39.22 21.53 -9.96
N ASN A 1036 -38.06 21.69 -10.60
CA ASN A 1036 -36.87 22.30 -9.98
C ASN A 1036 -37.18 23.70 -9.43
N SER A 1037 -37.87 24.54 -10.20
CA SER A 1037 -38.27 25.89 -9.77
C SER A 1037 -39.16 25.86 -8.52
N LEU A 1038 -40.11 24.93 -8.43
CA LEU A 1038 -40.96 24.76 -7.24
C LEU A 1038 -40.18 24.20 -6.05
N VAL A 1039 -39.26 23.26 -6.28
CA VAL A 1039 -38.37 22.72 -5.25
C VAL A 1039 -37.49 23.83 -4.67
N TYR A 1040 -36.89 24.68 -5.50
CA TYR A 1040 -36.07 25.81 -5.04
C TYR A 1040 -36.86 26.81 -4.18
N LYS A 1041 -38.12 27.08 -4.56
CA LYS A 1041 -39.02 27.92 -3.75
C LYS A 1041 -39.29 27.33 -2.37
N LEU A 1042 -39.44 26.01 -2.25
CA LEU A 1042 -39.65 25.35 -0.94
C LEU A 1042 -38.45 25.48 0.01
N TYR A 1043 -37.25 25.69 -0.53
CA TYR A 1043 -36.02 25.91 0.23
C TYR A 1043 -35.64 27.40 0.40
N ASN A 1044 -36.43 28.32 -0.15
CA ASN A 1044 -36.13 29.76 -0.17
C ASN A 1044 -34.72 30.04 -0.71
N LEU A 1045 -34.36 29.40 -1.83
CA LEU A 1045 -33.05 29.58 -2.44
C LEU A 1045 -32.96 30.90 -3.20
N THR A 1046 -31.80 31.52 -3.11
CA THR A 1046 -31.41 32.72 -3.85
C THR A 1046 -30.88 32.34 -5.25
N ASP A 1047 -30.81 33.31 -6.15
CA ASP A 1047 -30.31 33.07 -7.51
C ASP A 1047 -28.87 32.53 -7.54
N ASP A 1048 -28.01 32.98 -6.62
CA ASP A 1048 -26.64 32.51 -6.53
C ASP A 1048 -26.55 31.08 -5.98
N GLU A 1049 -27.39 30.72 -5.00
CA GLU A 1049 -27.51 29.33 -4.53
C GLU A 1049 -28.04 28.40 -5.64
N ILE A 1050 -28.96 28.88 -6.48
CA ILE A 1050 -29.47 28.13 -7.63
C ILE A 1050 -28.36 27.90 -8.67
N LYS A 1051 -27.53 28.92 -8.97
CA LYS A 1051 -26.36 28.75 -9.87
C LYS A 1051 -25.39 27.68 -9.37
N ILE A 1052 -25.10 27.68 -8.05
CA ILE A 1052 -24.26 26.64 -7.41
C ILE A 1052 -24.86 25.25 -7.64
N ILE A 1053 -26.17 25.08 -7.48
CA ILE A 1053 -26.87 23.80 -7.69
C ILE A 1053 -26.82 23.37 -9.16
N GLU A 1054 -27.02 24.31 -10.08
CA GLU A 1054 -27.04 24.06 -11.53
C GLU A 1054 -25.63 23.92 -12.14
N GLY A 1055 -24.57 24.23 -11.38
CA GLY A 1055 -23.19 24.19 -11.85
C GLY A 1055 -22.86 25.29 -12.87
N LYS A 1056 -23.44 26.48 -12.67
CA LYS A 1056 -23.33 27.66 -13.55
C LYS A 1056 -22.47 28.76 -12.96
#